data_AF-A0AAW1GJH6-F1
#
_entry.id   AF-A0AAW1GJH6-F1
#
_cell.length_a   1.000
_cell.length_b   1.000
_cell.length_c   1.000
_cell.angle_alpha   90.00
_cell.angle_beta   90.00
_cell.angle_gamma   90.00
#
_symmetry.space_group_name_H-M   'P 1'
#
loop_
_entity.id
_entity.type
_entity.pdbx_description
1 polymer ?
#
loop_
_entity_poly.entity_id
_entity_poly.type
_entity_poly.pdbx_seq_one_letter_code
_entity_poly.pdbx_strand_id
1 'polypeptide(L)'
;MSLDECIWINTKRYNKISSILRVTVIISSYLILWCQVVRCVPPEEPVKCSNGNSNCVITNGYGSFPDRSSCRAADVVFPVNEDQIISYVRDATKIKRKIKVVTKYGHSFPKLVCPDGEDGLIISTKNLNKTLKVDTVQQTMTVQTGMTLEQFKDEAAKAGLALPHSPYWAGVTVGVGDGFVKVRKVGVGDEDLQAVKVSLGVLGVISQVTFKLQPLFKRNITYKTTKDDIDLGDKALTFGQQHEFGDITWLPSQRKVIYRIDDRVPVSTPGNGVYDFTSLRSIPKSLLESARAAEDVEQSLGLDTVRCTDAKVATKALLHGAFGLTNNGFNFTGYPVIGYQNDIQSYAGYLKDHNRLSYCGWDPRINGKFYYDDGFTIPLTKVKGFIQDIKQLVNKIPTSFCGVDMYGGILMRYVTASPAYLGKDEDGIDFDIIYYRSRLPLGPRLFGDVTDEIEQMAVFKYNATPHWGKNRNVAFIDVIKKYKDGRKFLKVKETYDPLGLFSNKWTDQILGLNGDVIVKQVGCAREGLCVCADDVDCGPGYGCQGVVFGLAYLLGWGSEDVSGHFPGNLTGFVSILKSVGVRSLWMQVAFSSTIYYIWAERNHRIFLGNELDADAVISRIKFHVSVRLLYRGKGPYDEIVDALNA
;
A
#
# COMPACT_ATOMS: atom_id res chain seq x y z
N MET A 1 4.48 13.51 65.12
CA MET A 1 4.29 12.53 64.02
C MET A 1 3.92 13.33 62.79
N SER A 2 4.75 13.32 61.73
CA SER A 2 4.48 14.02 60.48
C SER A 2 3.65 13.16 59.52
N LEU A 3 3.11 13.75 58.46
CA LEU A 3 2.16 13.09 57.54
C LEU A 3 2.78 12.01 56.65
N ASP A 4 4.10 12.03 56.47
CA ASP A 4 4.79 11.34 55.37
C ASP A 4 4.75 9.80 55.49
N GLU A 5 4.82 9.26 56.72
CA GLU A 5 4.84 7.80 56.93
C GLU A 5 3.50 7.13 56.59
N CYS A 6 2.37 7.85 56.67
CA CYS A 6 1.07 7.32 56.26
C CYS A 6 0.95 7.15 54.73
N ILE A 7 1.68 7.94 53.95
CA ILE A 7 1.57 7.96 52.48
C ILE A 7 2.27 6.74 51.87
N TRP A 8 3.36 6.27 52.47
CA TRP A 8 4.18 5.17 51.93
C TRP A 8 3.57 3.78 52.11
N ILE A 9 2.74 3.57 53.13
CA ILE A 9 2.06 2.29 53.38
C ILE A 9 0.89 2.07 52.42
N ASN A 10 0.19 3.15 52.03
CA ASN A 10 -1.01 3.05 51.18
C ASN A 10 -0.67 2.71 49.71
N THR A 11 0.41 3.26 49.15
CA THR A 11 0.81 3.02 47.75
C THR A 11 1.14 1.56 47.45
N LYS A 12 1.74 0.82 48.39
CA LYS A 12 1.99 -0.63 48.25
C LYS A 12 0.71 -1.48 48.26
N ARG A 13 -0.34 -1.07 48.99
CA ARG A 13 -1.67 -1.72 48.92
C ARG A 13 -2.38 -1.38 47.61
N TYR A 14 -2.36 -0.11 47.19
CA TYR A 14 -3.02 0.33 45.96
C TYR A 14 -2.50 -0.37 44.71
N ASN A 15 -1.18 -0.57 44.60
CA ASN A 15 -0.58 -1.28 43.46
C ASN A 15 -0.97 -2.77 43.40
N LYS A 16 -1.20 -3.43 44.54
CA LYS A 16 -1.63 -4.85 44.58
C LYS A 16 -3.12 -5.03 44.32
N ILE A 17 -3.96 -4.04 44.65
CA ILE A 17 -5.38 -4.03 44.27
C ILE A 17 -5.53 -3.64 42.79
N SER A 18 -4.76 -2.67 42.30
CA SER A 18 -4.70 -2.25 40.90
C SER A 18 -4.29 -3.38 39.97
N SER A 19 -3.28 -4.18 40.32
CA SER A 19 -2.89 -5.34 39.51
C SER A 19 -3.96 -6.42 39.48
N ILE A 20 -4.62 -6.72 40.61
CA ILE A 20 -5.73 -7.68 40.65
C ILE A 20 -6.92 -7.17 39.85
N LEU A 21 -7.36 -5.91 40.02
CA LEU A 21 -8.47 -5.36 39.23
C LEU A 21 -8.16 -5.35 37.73
N ARG A 22 -6.94 -4.97 37.32
CA ARG A 22 -6.51 -5.05 35.92
C ARG A 22 -6.55 -6.49 35.43
N VAL A 23 -6.03 -7.45 36.17
CA VAL A 23 -6.05 -8.88 35.80
C VAL A 23 -7.49 -9.43 35.73
N THR A 24 -8.39 -9.06 36.65
CA THR A 24 -9.80 -9.52 36.62
C THR A 24 -10.60 -8.84 35.51
N VAL A 25 -10.35 -7.57 35.18
CA VAL A 25 -10.98 -6.89 34.02
C VAL A 25 -10.44 -7.47 32.71
N ILE A 26 -9.13 -7.73 32.62
CA ILE A 26 -8.52 -8.38 31.45
C ILE A 26 -9.08 -9.81 31.29
N ILE A 27 -9.09 -10.63 32.34
CA ILE A 27 -9.60 -12.00 32.29
C ILE A 27 -11.11 -12.05 31.99
N SER A 28 -11.93 -11.15 32.55
CA SER A 28 -13.36 -11.11 32.24
C SER A 28 -13.64 -10.62 30.81
N SER A 29 -12.87 -9.65 30.29
CA SER A 29 -12.95 -9.27 28.87
C SER A 29 -12.48 -10.37 27.92
N TYR A 30 -11.51 -11.21 28.31
CA TYR A 30 -11.14 -12.41 27.55
C TYR A 30 -12.20 -13.53 27.62
N LEU A 31 -12.84 -13.75 28.77
CA LEU A 31 -13.90 -14.76 28.92
C LEU A 31 -15.20 -14.40 28.17
N ILE A 32 -15.56 -13.11 28.10
CA ILE A 32 -16.72 -12.65 27.31
C ILE A 32 -16.49 -12.80 25.80
N LEU A 33 -15.22 -12.86 25.35
CA LEU A 33 -14.89 -13.08 23.93
C LEU A 33 -15.17 -14.50 23.41
N TRP A 34 -15.45 -15.48 24.27
CA TRP A 34 -15.50 -16.90 23.89
C TRP A 34 -16.88 -17.46 23.49
N CYS A 35 -17.97 -16.70 23.67
CA CYS A 35 -19.35 -17.16 23.36
C CYS A 35 -20.14 -16.15 22.50
N GLN A 36 -19.49 -15.57 21.49
CA GLN A 36 -20.16 -14.78 20.45
C GLN A 36 -19.83 -15.37 19.07
N VAL A 37 -20.84 -15.63 18.25
CA VAL A 37 -20.64 -15.91 16.81
C VAL A 37 -20.50 -14.53 16.12
N VAL A 38 -19.27 -13.99 16.21
CA VAL A 38 -18.89 -12.57 15.96
C VAL A 38 -18.77 -12.20 14.47
N ARG A 39 -18.45 -10.91 14.21
CA ARG A 39 -18.79 -10.17 12.98
C ARG A 39 -17.83 -8.97 12.69
N CYS A 40 -17.23 -8.50 11.56
CA CYS A 40 -16.93 -8.66 10.09
C CYS A 40 -17.78 -8.12 8.90
N VAL A 41 -17.82 -6.81 8.57
CA VAL A 41 -18.43 -6.35 7.27
C VAL A 41 -17.49 -6.67 6.08
N PRO A 42 -17.96 -7.25 4.95
CA PRO A 42 -17.15 -7.31 3.72
C PRO A 42 -16.88 -5.90 3.14
N PRO A 43 -15.76 -5.68 2.42
CA PRO A 43 -15.45 -4.40 1.79
C PRO A 43 -16.60 -3.86 0.93
N GLU A 44 -16.76 -2.55 0.92
CA GLU A 44 -17.82 -1.88 0.16
C GLU A 44 -17.60 -1.99 -1.35
N GLU A 45 -18.68 -1.89 -2.14
CA GLU A 45 -18.53 -1.88 -3.60
C GLU A 45 -17.80 -0.59 -4.04
N PRO A 46 -16.86 -0.67 -5.01
CA PRO A 46 -16.03 0.45 -5.45
C PRO A 46 -16.79 1.53 -6.24
N VAL A 47 -18.10 1.38 -6.44
CA VAL A 47 -18.95 2.34 -7.16
C VAL A 47 -20.16 2.68 -6.29
N LYS A 48 -20.37 3.98 -6.06
CA LYS A 48 -21.51 4.51 -5.30
C LYS A 48 -22.28 5.50 -6.15
N CYS A 49 -23.54 5.23 -6.41
CA CYS A 49 -24.41 6.06 -7.24
C CYS A 49 -25.44 6.80 -6.39
N SER A 50 -25.73 8.05 -6.76
CA SER A 50 -26.62 8.92 -6.00
C SER A 50 -28.09 8.84 -6.43
N ASN A 51 -28.35 8.36 -7.67
CA ASN A 51 -29.70 8.13 -8.19
C ASN A 51 -29.78 6.76 -8.86
N GLY A 52 -30.12 5.71 -8.10
CA GLY A 52 -30.19 4.34 -8.61
C GLY A 52 -28.83 3.85 -9.11
N ASN A 53 -28.71 3.68 -10.44
CA ASN A 53 -27.46 3.31 -11.11
C ASN A 53 -26.73 4.51 -11.74
N SER A 54 -27.15 5.74 -11.47
CA SER A 54 -26.69 6.96 -12.16
C SER A 54 -26.10 8.02 -11.22
N ASN A 55 -25.29 8.93 -11.78
CA ASN A 55 -24.44 9.91 -11.08
C ASN A 55 -23.60 9.22 -9.98
N CYS A 56 -22.57 8.52 -10.44
CA CYS A 56 -21.75 7.62 -9.66
C CYS A 56 -20.35 8.17 -9.38
N VAL A 57 -19.86 7.92 -8.18
CA VAL A 57 -18.46 8.10 -7.76
C VAL A 57 -17.81 6.73 -7.66
N ILE A 58 -16.59 6.60 -8.18
CA ILE A 58 -15.79 5.39 -8.16
C ILE A 58 -14.58 5.61 -7.25
N THR A 59 -14.26 4.63 -6.42
CA THR A 59 -13.03 4.58 -5.61
C THR A 59 -12.33 3.24 -5.78
N ASN A 60 -11.03 3.19 -5.49
CA ASN A 60 -10.37 1.91 -5.26
C ASN A 60 -10.75 1.34 -3.88
N GLY A 61 -10.28 0.12 -3.57
CA GLY A 61 -10.50 -0.55 -2.28
C GLY A 61 -9.93 0.17 -1.04
N TYR A 62 -9.19 1.27 -1.25
CA TYR A 62 -8.60 2.14 -0.22
C TYR A 62 -9.35 3.48 -0.07
N GLY A 63 -10.43 3.69 -0.84
CA GLY A 63 -11.24 4.91 -0.85
C GLY A 63 -10.61 6.13 -1.54
N SER A 64 -9.39 6.04 -2.08
CA SER A 64 -8.69 7.17 -2.69
C SER A 64 -7.59 6.74 -3.66
N PHE A 65 -7.58 7.37 -4.84
CA PHE A 65 -6.51 7.24 -5.84
C PHE A 65 -5.21 7.97 -5.39
N PRO A 66 -4.06 7.76 -6.06
CA PRO A 66 -2.80 8.41 -5.69
C PRO A 66 -2.87 9.94 -5.73
N ASP A 67 -3.47 10.53 -6.76
CA ASP A 67 -3.63 11.99 -6.88
C ASP A 67 -4.79 12.58 -6.06
N ARG A 68 -5.50 11.75 -5.29
CA ARG A 68 -6.67 12.10 -4.45
C ARG A 68 -7.87 12.70 -5.21
N SER A 69 -7.86 12.78 -6.54
CA SER A 69 -8.99 13.35 -7.27
C SER A 69 -10.20 12.41 -7.23
N SER A 70 -11.40 13.01 -7.26
CA SER A 70 -12.63 12.26 -7.52
C SER A 70 -12.58 11.61 -8.92
N CYS A 71 -13.33 10.53 -9.07
CA CYS A 71 -13.44 9.71 -10.26
C CYS A 71 -14.94 9.40 -10.41
N ARG A 72 -15.54 9.77 -11.54
CA ARG A 72 -17.00 9.82 -11.73
C ARG A 72 -17.44 9.09 -12.98
N ALA A 73 -18.70 8.71 -13.02
CA ALA A 73 -19.37 8.17 -14.20
C ALA A 73 -20.87 8.46 -14.15
N ALA A 74 -21.48 8.67 -15.31
CA ALA A 74 -22.89 8.99 -15.40
C ALA A 74 -23.76 7.78 -15.07
N ASP A 75 -23.31 6.54 -15.39
CA ASP A 75 -24.03 5.30 -15.07
C ASP A 75 -23.10 4.11 -14.76
N VAL A 76 -23.64 3.11 -14.06
CA VAL A 76 -23.08 1.75 -13.91
C VAL A 76 -24.07 0.65 -14.34
N VAL A 77 -23.55 -0.42 -14.93
CA VAL A 77 -24.33 -1.62 -15.32
C VAL A 77 -23.70 -2.90 -14.78
N PHE A 78 -24.53 -3.92 -14.55
CA PHE A 78 -24.17 -5.15 -13.82
C PHE A 78 -24.53 -6.43 -14.62
N PRO A 79 -23.90 -6.68 -15.79
CA PRO A 79 -24.24 -7.81 -16.66
C PRO A 79 -24.12 -9.18 -15.99
N VAL A 80 -25.03 -10.11 -16.31
CA VAL A 80 -25.06 -11.49 -15.76
C VAL A 80 -24.60 -12.57 -16.77
N ASN A 81 -24.44 -12.19 -18.03
CA ASN A 81 -24.01 -13.03 -19.16
C ASN A 81 -23.25 -12.19 -20.20
N GLU A 82 -22.73 -12.85 -21.23
CA GLU A 82 -21.99 -12.20 -22.31
C GLU A 82 -22.89 -11.27 -23.15
N ASP A 83 -24.10 -11.71 -23.50
CA ASP A 83 -25.03 -10.91 -24.33
C ASP A 83 -25.37 -9.53 -23.74
N GLN A 84 -25.46 -9.44 -22.40
CA GLN A 84 -25.66 -8.15 -21.73
C GLN A 84 -24.42 -7.28 -21.78
N ILE A 85 -23.20 -7.83 -21.63
CA ILE A 85 -21.96 -7.09 -21.92
C ILE A 85 -22.06 -6.57 -23.36
N ILE A 86 -22.35 -7.45 -24.32
CA ILE A 86 -22.44 -7.12 -25.74
C ILE A 86 -23.42 -5.97 -26.00
N SER A 87 -24.57 -5.91 -25.33
CA SER A 87 -25.54 -4.82 -25.49
C SER A 87 -25.07 -3.51 -24.83
N TYR A 88 -24.70 -3.53 -23.54
CA TYR A 88 -24.26 -2.32 -22.82
C TYR A 88 -23.02 -1.69 -23.42
N VAL A 89 -22.15 -2.56 -23.95
CA VAL A 89 -21.09 -2.21 -24.89
C VAL A 89 -21.76 -1.62 -26.14
N ARG A 90 -22.31 -2.42 -27.09
CA ARG A 90 -22.82 -1.98 -28.41
C ARG A 90 -23.48 -0.59 -28.42
N ASP A 91 -24.35 -0.32 -27.46
CA ASP A 91 -25.15 0.91 -27.43
C ASP A 91 -24.34 2.16 -27.04
N ALA A 92 -23.22 2.02 -26.31
CA ALA A 92 -22.31 3.10 -25.95
C ALA A 92 -21.35 3.54 -27.10
N THR A 93 -20.93 2.67 -28.04
CA THR A 93 -20.13 3.12 -29.22
C THR A 93 -20.96 3.97 -30.16
N LYS A 94 -22.27 3.69 -30.30
CA LYS A 94 -23.18 4.51 -31.13
C LYS A 94 -23.11 6.00 -30.76
N ILE A 95 -22.86 6.29 -29.48
CA ILE A 95 -22.71 7.63 -28.91
C ILE A 95 -21.26 7.96 -28.50
N LYS A 96 -20.28 7.14 -28.89
CA LYS A 96 -18.84 7.26 -28.57
C LYS A 96 -18.52 7.48 -27.08
N ARG A 97 -19.33 6.90 -26.19
CA ARG A 97 -19.21 7.03 -24.73
C ARG A 97 -18.05 6.20 -24.19
N LYS A 98 -17.20 6.82 -23.35
CA LYS A 98 -16.11 6.15 -22.63
C LYS A 98 -16.66 5.02 -21.75
N ILE A 99 -15.98 3.87 -21.73
CA ILE A 99 -16.35 2.72 -20.89
C ILE A 99 -15.16 2.33 -20.02
N LYS A 100 -15.42 2.00 -18.75
CA LYS A 100 -14.44 1.30 -17.90
C LYS A 100 -15.04 0.10 -17.19
N VAL A 101 -14.17 -0.82 -16.81
CA VAL A 101 -14.54 -2.06 -16.13
C VAL A 101 -14.15 -1.95 -14.67
N VAL A 102 -15.05 -2.34 -13.78
CA VAL A 102 -14.78 -2.42 -12.34
C VAL A 102 -15.01 -3.83 -11.82
N THR A 103 -14.11 -4.30 -10.97
CA THR A 103 -14.20 -5.60 -10.28
C THR A 103 -15.02 -5.45 -9.00
N LYS A 104 -15.32 -6.56 -8.32
CA LYS A 104 -16.17 -6.55 -7.11
C LYS A 104 -15.65 -5.63 -5.98
N TYR A 105 -14.33 -5.45 -5.85
CA TYR A 105 -13.71 -4.67 -4.76
C TYR A 105 -12.68 -3.61 -5.22
N GLY A 106 -12.37 -3.49 -6.52
CA GLY A 106 -11.60 -2.35 -7.07
C GLY A 106 -10.20 -2.12 -6.48
N HIS A 107 -9.46 -3.18 -6.13
CA HIS A 107 -8.24 -3.09 -5.30
C HIS A 107 -6.96 -2.57 -5.98
N SER A 108 -7.01 -2.07 -7.22
CA SER A 108 -5.83 -1.44 -7.85
C SER A 108 -5.61 -0.04 -7.30
N PHE A 109 -4.36 0.32 -6.96
CA PHE A 109 -4.03 1.71 -6.59
C PHE A 109 -4.29 2.69 -7.75
N PRO A 110 -3.80 2.46 -8.99
CA PRO A 110 -3.89 3.46 -10.05
C PRO A 110 -5.27 3.56 -10.74
N LYS A 111 -5.46 4.65 -11.49
CA LYS A 111 -6.72 5.06 -12.14
C LYS A 111 -7.11 4.27 -13.39
N LEU A 112 -6.81 2.97 -13.45
CA LEU A 112 -7.19 2.08 -14.55
C LEU A 112 -8.71 2.09 -14.82
N VAL A 113 -9.52 2.19 -13.75
CA VAL A 113 -10.99 2.06 -13.75
C VAL A 113 -11.76 3.38 -13.97
N CYS A 114 -11.08 4.52 -14.05
CA CYS A 114 -11.74 5.83 -14.19
C CYS A 114 -12.00 6.17 -15.66
N PRO A 115 -13.23 6.50 -16.09
CA PRO A 115 -13.42 7.12 -17.40
C PRO A 115 -12.91 8.57 -17.37
N ASP A 116 -12.75 9.17 -18.55
CA ASP A 116 -12.53 10.62 -18.65
C ASP A 116 -13.86 11.37 -18.52
N GLY A 117 -13.85 12.50 -17.80
CA GLY A 117 -15.05 13.32 -17.58
C GLY A 117 -16.06 12.68 -16.63
N GLU A 118 -17.31 13.13 -16.71
CA GLU A 118 -18.43 12.54 -15.93
C GLU A 118 -19.31 11.62 -16.78
N ASP A 119 -19.35 11.76 -18.11
CA ASP A 119 -20.25 11.00 -19.00
C ASP A 119 -19.92 9.51 -19.17
N GLY A 120 -18.90 8.98 -18.49
CA GLY A 120 -18.47 7.58 -18.63
C GLY A 120 -19.53 6.55 -18.25
N LEU A 121 -19.39 5.32 -18.78
CA LEU A 121 -20.14 4.12 -18.38
C LEU A 121 -19.22 3.17 -17.61
N ILE A 122 -19.66 2.69 -16.45
CA ILE A 122 -18.97 1.60 -15.73
C ILE A 122 -19.66 0.27 -15.99
N ILE A 123 -18.91 -0.74 -16.39
CA ILE A 123 -19.37 -2.13 -16.48
C ILE A 123 -18.78 -2.90 -15.30
N SER A 124 -19.62 -3.29 -14.34
CA SER A 124 -19.21 -4.04 -13.15
C SER A 124 -19.29 -5.54 -13.40
N THR A 125 -18.18 -6.25 -13.21
CA THR A 125 -18.13 -7.70 -13.41
C THR A 125 -18.75 -8.49 -12.26
N LYS A 126 -19.24 -7.87 -11.17
CA LYS A 126 -19.60 -8.56 -9.92
C LYS A 126 -20.60 -9.73 -10.06
N ASN A 127 -21.45 -9.70 -11.09
CA ASN A 127 -22.45 -10.73 -11.42
C ASN A 127 -21.95 -11.79 -12.41
N LEU A 128 -20.80 -11.58 -13.06
CA LEU A 128 -20.15 -12.49 -14.00
C LEU A 128 -19.24 -13.46 -13.22
N ASN A 129 -19.81 -14.32 -12.38
CA ASN A 129 -19.06 -15.09 -11.38
C ASN A 129 -19.22 -16.62 -11.45
N LYS A 130 -19.71 -17.16 -12.58
CA LYS A 130 -20.00 -18.60 -12.77
C LYS A 130 -18.80 -19.40 -13.29
N THR A 131 -18.69 -20.65 -12.83
CA THR A 131 -17.93 -21.70 -13.52
C THR A 131 -18.68 -22.09 -14.80
N LEU A 132 -17.98 -22.17 -15.94
CA LEU A 132 -18.59 -22.45 -17.26
C LEU A 132 -18.21 -23.81 -17.83
N LYS A 133 -16.95 -24.23 -17.64
CA LYS A 133 -16.48 -25.58 -17.95
C LYS A 133 -15.34 -25.96 -16.99
N VAL A 134 -15.36 -27.18 -16.49
CA VAL A 134 -14.18 -27.84 -15.91
C VAL A 134 -13.81 -29.03 -16.79
N ASP A 135 -12.52 -29.22 -17.04
CA ASP A 135 -11.98 -30.33 -17.82
C ASP A 135 -10.82 -30.95 -17.03
N THR A 136 -11.06 -32.06 -16.36
CA THR A 136 -10.07 -32.71 -15.49
C THR A 136 -8.99 -33.46 -16.27
N VAL A 137 -9.30 -33.92 -17.48
CA VAL A 137 -8.36 -34.60 -18.38
C VAL A 137 -7.36 -33.60 -18.96
N GLN A 138 -7.86 -32.47 -19.50
CA GLN A 138 -7.00 -31.39 -19.99
C GLN A 138 -6.46 -30.50 -18.85
N GLN A 139 -6.94 -30.68 -17.63
CA GLN A 139 -6.66 -29.85 -16.45
C GLN A 139 -6.89 -28.37 -16.77
N THR A 140 -8.08 -28.02 -17.27
CA THR A 140 -8.46 -26.63 -17.54
C THR A 140 -9.77 -26.25 -16.88
N MET A 141 -9.93 -24.98 -16.53
CA MET A 141 -11.19 -24.46 -16.03
C MET A 141 -11.51 -23.12 -16.71
N THR A 142 -12.71 -23.02 -17.26
CA THR A 142 -13.25 -21.81 -17.89
C THR A 142 -14.29 -21.19 -16.97
N VAL A 143 -14.11 -19.91 -16.68
CA VAL A 143 -14.89 -19.17 -15.68
C VAL A 143 -15.22 -17.77 -16.20
N GLN A 144 -16.28 -17.18 -15.67
CA GLN A 144 -16.55 -15.75 -15.85
C GLN A 144 -15.62 -14.89 -14.98
N THR A 145 -15.25 -13.71 -15.47
CA THR A 145 -14.13 -12.89 -14.94
C THR A 145 -14.37 -12.15 -13.62
N GLY A 146 -15.62 -12.01 -13.20
CA GLY A 146 -16.03 -11.46 -11.91
C GLY A 146 -15.99 -12.45 -10.75
N MET A 147 -15.73 -13.74 -11.03
CA MET A 147 -15.43 -14.73 -10.00
C MET A 147 -14.20 -14.28 -9.21
N THR A 148 -14.25 -14.33 -7.86
CA THR A 148 -13.07 -14.06 -7.04
C THR A 148 -12.09 -15.22 -7.08
N LEU A 149 -10.80 -14.95 -6.85
CA LEU A 149 -9.77 -15.97 -6.74
C LEU A 149 -10.06 -16.99 -5.63
N GLU A 150 -10.74 -16.58 -4.55
CA GLU A 150 -11.22 -17.52 -3.52
C GLU A 150 -12.24 -18.53 -4.09
N GLN A 151 -13.28 -18.04 -4.79
CA GLN A 151 -14.25 -18.91 -5.46
C GLN A 151 -13.56 -19.80 -6.49
N PHE A 152 -12.61 -19.26 -7.24
CA PHE A 152 -11.86 -20.00 -8.26
C PHE A 152 -11.02 -21.14 -7.67
N LYS A 153 -10.30 -20.91 -6.55
CA LYS A 153 -9.56 -21.96 -5.84
C LYS A 153 -10.50 -23.05 -5.33
N ASP A 154 -11.60 -22.66 -4.70
CA ASP A 154 -12.57 -23.60 -4.11
C ASP A 154 -13.26 -24.45 -5.18
N GLU A 155 -13.64 -23.88 -6.33
CA GLU A 155 -14.22 -24.60 -7.47
C GLU A 155 -13.22 -25.55 -8.16
N ALA A 156 -11.96 -25.12 -8.32
CA ALA A 156 -10.91 -25.99 -8.84
C ALA A 156 -10.63 -27.20 -7.92
N ALA A 157 -10.56 -26.96 -6.60
CA ALA A 157 -10.28 -28.00 -5.61
C ALA A 157 -11.37 -29.08 -5.58
N LYS A 158 -12.65 -28.71 -5.73
CA LYS A 158 -13.77 -29.66 -5.86
C LYS A 158 -13.62 -30.63 -7.04
N ALA A 159 -12.95 -30.20 -8.10
CA ALA A 159 -12.66 -31.03 -9.29
C ALA A 159 -11.32 -31.78 -9.21
N GLY A 160 -10.64 -31.76 -8.06
CA GLY A 160 -9.31 -32.36 -7.91
C GLY A 160 -8.20 -31.61 -8.66
N LEU A 161 -8.40 -30.31 -8.95
CA LEU A 161 -7.44 -29.43 -9.63
C LEU A 161 -6.96 -28.31 -8.71
N ALA A 162 -5.83 -27.68 -9.06
CA ALA A 162 -5.26 -26.56 -8.32
C ALA A 162 -4.58 -25.53 -9.25
N LEU A 163 -4.60 -24.27 -8.80
CA LEU A 163 -3.86 -23.16 -9.39
C LEU A 163 -2.49 -23.04 -8.67
N PRO A 164 -1.34 -23.16 -9.35
CA PRO A 164 -0.03 -23.23 -8.67
C PRO A 164 0.45 -21.90 -8.08
N HIS A 165 0.24 -20.77 -8.77
CA HIS A 165 0.66 -19.44 -8.30
C HIS A 165 -0.51 -18.46 -8.39
N SER A 166 -0.68 -17.63 -7.37
CA SER A 166 -1.68 -16.55 -7.34
C SER A 166 -1.34 -15.50 -6.26
N PRO A 167 -1.94 -14.30 -6.28
CA PRO A 167 -1.73 -13.28 -5.24
C PRO A 167 -2.16 -13.74 -3.84
N TYR A 168 -1.50 -13.22 -2.79
CA TYR A 168 -1.82 -13.54 -1.39
C TYR A 168 -3.25 -13.19 -0.97
N TRP A 169 -3.82 -12.13 -1.54
CA TRP A 169 -5.17 -11.66 -1.24
C TRP A 169 -6.15 -12.23 -2.27
N ALA A 170 -6.97 -13.21 -1.87
CA ALA A 170 -7.87 -13.95 -2.77
C ALA A 170 -9.19 -13.22 -3.11
N GLY A 171 -9.28 -11.92 -2.80
CA GLY A 171 -10.40 -11.06 -3.18
C GLY A 171 -10.32 -10.49 -4.60
N VAL A 172 -9.17 -10.57 -5.29
CA VAL A 172 -9.08 -10.22 -6.73
C VAL A 172 -10.08 -11.04 -7.53
N THR A 173 -10.63 -10.45 -8.61
CA THR A 173 -11.41 -11.20 -9.60
C THR A 173 -10.53 -11.63 -10.77
N VAL A 174 -10.92 -12.69 -11.48
CA VAL A 174 -10.03 -13.45 -12.38
C VAL A 174 -9.89 -12.92 -13.83
N GLY A 175 -10.43 -11.74 -14.19
CA GLY A 175 -10.10 -11.11 -15.49
C GLY A 175 -10.65 -9.69 -15.76
N VAL A 176 -10.11 -9.03 -16.81
CA VAL A 176 -10.43 -7.65 -17.29
C VAL A 176 -9.99 -7.50 -18.77
N GLY A 177 -10.71 -6.80 -19.69
CA GLY A 177 -10.17 -6.38 -21.02
C GLY A 177 -10.55 -7.03 -22.41
N ASP A 178 -11.81 -7.02 -22.91
CA ASP A 178 -12.17 -7.14 -24.37
C ASP A 178 -13.57 -6.56 -24.74
N GLY A 179 -13.77 -5.79 -25.83
CA GLY A 179 -15.10 -5.22 -26.14
C GLY A 179 -15.29 -4.53 -27.50
N PHE A 180 -16.57 -4.37 -27.88
CA PHE A 180 -17.12 -3.84 -29.15
C PHE A 180 -16.97 -4.69 -30.41
N VAL A 181 -18.03 -5.40 -30.78
CA VAL A 181 -18.04 -6.80 -30.35
C VAL A 181 -17.84 -7.70 -31.56
N LYS A 182 -16.63 -7.64 -32.13
CA LYS A 182 -16.04 -8.88 -32.61
C LYS A 182 -15.74 -9.71 -31.35
N VAL A 183 -16.55 -10.73 -31.04
CA VAL A 183 -16.23 -11.63 -29.91
C VAL A 183 -14.94 -12.38 -30.26
N ARG A 184 -13.83 -12.04 -29.58
CA ARG A 184 -12.52 -12.60 -29.88
C ARG A 184 -12.19 -13.72 -28.91
N LYS A 185 -12.35 -14.97 -29.36
CA LYS A 185 -11.82 -16.15 -28.66
C LYS A 185 -10.32 -16.27 -28.92
N VAL A 186 -9.54 -15.39 -28.31
CA VAL A 186 -8.07 -15.38 -28.37
C VAL A 186 -7.52 -16.63 -27.67
N GLY A 187 -6.73 -17.43 -28.38
CA GLY A 187 -6.33 -18.77 -27.95
C GLY A 187 -4.82 -18.99 -27.88
N VAL A 188 -4.39 -20.16 -27.38
CA VAL A 188 -2.98 -20.58 -27.48
C VAL A 188 -2.63 -20.76 -28.96
N GLY A 189 -1.61 -20.05 -29.42
CA GLY A 189 -1.24 -19.95 -30.85
C GLY A 189 -1.68 -18.64 -31.53
N ASP A 190 -2.51 -17.83 -30.86
CA ASP A 190 -2.82 -16.46 -31.27
C ASP A 190 -1.74 -15.50 -30.72
N GLU A 191 -1.25 -14.57 -31.54
CA GLU A 191 -0.28 -13.56 -31.11
C GLU A 191 -0.94 -12.51 -30.20
N ASP A 192 -2.21 -12.17 -30.44
CA ASP A 192 -2.95 -11.19 -29.65
C ASP A 192 -3.08 -11.64 -28.17
N LEU A 193 -2.94 -12.94 -27.88
CA LEU A 193 -2.95 -13.49 -26.51
C LEU A 193 -1.89 -12.84 -25.61
N GLN A 194 -0.74 -12.47 -26.19
CA GLN A 194 0.34 -11.85 -25.43
C GLN A 194 0.00 -10.42 -24.99
N ALA A 195 -0.88 -9.72 -25.71
CA ALA A 195 -1.43 -8.44 -25.26
C ALA A 195 -2.54 -8.66 -24.22
N VAL A 196 -3.49 -9.57 -24.49
CA VAL A 196 -4.67 -9.82 -23.63
C VAL A 196 -4.28 -10.28 -22.22
N LYS A 197 -3.19 -11.05 -22.07
CA LYS A 197 -2.63 -11.44 -20.76
C LYS A 197 -2.39 -10.28 -19.78
N VAL A 198 -2.09 -9.08 -20.28
CA VAL A 198 -1.88 -7.86 -19.48
C VAL A 198 -2.62 -6.70 -20.17
N SER A 199 -3.93 -6.85 -20.32
CA SER A 199 -4.79 -5.93 -21.09
C SER A 199 -4.87 -4.49 -20.56
N LEU A 200 -4.46 -4.24 -19.30
CA LEU A 200 -4.67 -3.01 -18.52
C LEU A 200 -6.12 -2.47 -18.53
N GLY A 201 -7.10 -3.30 -18.93
CA GLY A 201 -8.48 -2.87 -19.18
C GLY A 201 -8.66 -1.95 -20.38
N VAL A 202 -7.62 -1.63 -21.17
CA VAL A 202 -7.72 -0.76 -22.36
C VAL A 202 -8.08 -1.51 -23.64
N LEU A 203 -8.23 -2.84 -23.55
CA LEU A 203 -8.77 -3.68 -24.63
C LEU A 203 -10.29 -3.94 -24.47
N GLY A 204 -10.87 -3.74 -23.27
CA GLY A 204 -12.33 -3.76 -23.03
C GLY A 204 -12.84 -4.44 -21.74
N VAL A 205 -13.85 -5.31 -21.85
CA VAL A 205 -14.47 -6.18 -20.82
C VAL A 205 -14.28 -7.70 -21.07
N ILE A 206 -13.19 -8.35 -20.64
CA ILE A 206 -13.10 -9.84 -20.77
C ILE A 206 -14.28 -10.44 -20.02
N SER A 207 -15.07 -11.24 -20.72
CA SER A 207 -16.25 -11.96 -20.20
C SER A 207 -15.88 -13.29 -19.54
N GLN A 208 -14.94 -14.02 -20.14
CA GLN A 208 -14.57 -15.40 -19.80
C GLN A 208 -13.05 -15.61 -19.89
N VAL A 209 -12.46 -16.43 -19.01
CA VAL A 209 -11.05 -16.88 -19.11
C VAL A 209 -10.98 -18.39 -18.91
N THR A 210 -10.20 -19.07 -19.76
CA THR A 210 -9.80 -20.48 -19.57
C THR A 210 -8.39 -20.53 -18.99
N PHE A 211 -8.27 -21.05 -17.77
CA PHE A 211 -6.97 -21.29 -17.12
C PHE A 211 -6.51 -22.73 -17.34
N LYS A 212 -5.20 -22.92 -17.54
CA LYS A 212 -4.53 -24.21 -17.31
C LYS A 212 -4.27 -24.36 -15.80
N LEU A 213 -4.65 -25.52 -15.28
CA LEU A 213 -4.49 -25.94 -13.89
C LEU A 213 -3.57 -27.16 -13.83
N GLN A 214 -3.33 -27.64 -12.61
CA GLN A 214 -2.59 -28.87 -12.31
C GLN A 214 -3.46 -29.79 -11.43
N PRO A 215 -3.12 -31.07 -11.23
CA PRO A 215 -3.75 -31.91 -10.22
C PRO A 215 -3.63 -31.28 -8.82
N LEU A 216 -4.62 -31.50 -7.96
CA LEU A 216 -4.61 -30.99 -6.58
C LEU A 216 -3.44 -31.59 -5.77
N PHE A 217 -2.71 -30.71 -5.08
CA PHE A 217 -1.53 -31.04 -4.30
C PHE A 217 -1.55 -30.37 -2.92
N LYS A 218 -0.62 -30.79 -2.04
CA LYS A 218 -0.40 -30.18 -0.73
C LYS A 218 0.92 -29.40 -0.70
N ARG A 219 1.00 -28.43 0.19
CA ARG A 219 2.22 -27.67 0.51
C ARG A 219 2.79 -28.11 1.85
N ASN A 220 4.07 -27.83 2.06
CA ASN A 220 4.79 -27.99 3.32
C ASN A 220 5.47 -26.65 3.63
N ILE A 221 5.04 -25.97 4.71
CA ILE A 221 5.55 -24.65 5.09
C ILE A 221 6.34 -24.68 6.39
N THR A 222 7.50 -24.01 6.38
CA THR A 222 8.28 -23.66 7.57
C THR A 222 8.83 -22.24 7.44
N TYR A 223 8.53 -21.36 8.40
CA TYR A 223 9.20 -20.06 8.50
C TYR A 223 10.50 -20.18 9.31
N LYS A 224 11.62 -19.64 8.80
CA LYS A 224 12.91 -19.57 9.50
C LYS A 224 13.42 -18.12 9.55
N THR A 225 13.75 -17.62 10.75
CA THR A 225 14.28 -16.26 10.97
C THR A 225 15.79 -16.30 11.20
N THR A 226 16.54 -15.40 10.56
CA THR A 226 17.98 -15.23 10.77
C THR A 226 18.30 -14.36 11.99
N LYS A 227 19.59 -14.27 12.37
CA LYS A 227 20.08 -13.33 13.39
C LYS A 227 20.42 -11.96 12.80
N ASP A 228 20.92 -11.97 11.57
CA ASP A 228 21.41 -10.83 10.78
C ASP A 228 20.87 -10.91 9.33
N ASP A 229 21.19 -9.94 8.49
CA ASP A 229 20.82 -9.92 7.07
C ASP A 229 22.02 -9.95 6.11
N ILE A 230 23.23 -10.26 6.59
CA ILE A 230 24.49 -10.04 5.87
C ILE A 230 24.48 -10.73 4.50
N ASP A 231 24.10 -12.01 4.47
CA ASP A 231 24.09 -12.85 3.26
C ASP A 231 22.81 -12.76 2.41
N LEU A 232 21.85 -11.90 2.76
CA LEU A 232 20.58 -11.73 2.03
C LEU A 232 20.78 -11.51 0.52
N GLY A 233 21.74 -10.67 0.14
CA GLY A 233 22.00 -10.32 -1.26
C GLY A 233 22.48 -11.49 -2.12
N ASP A 234 23.02 -12.55 -1.51
CA ASP A 234 23.45 -13.78 -2.19
C ASP A 234 22.39 -14.88 -2.11
N LYS A 235 21.78 -15.08 -0.93
CA LYS A 235 20.68 -16.05 -0.76
C LYS A 235 19.46 -15.69 -1.60
N ALA A 236 19.14 -14.41 -1.75
CA ALA A 236 18.04 -13.95 -2.60
C ALA A 236 18.19 -14.41 -4.06
N LEU A 237 19.41 -14.67 -4.56
CA LEU A 237 19.61 -15.13 -5.94
C LEU A 237 19.27 -16.62 -6.15
N THR A 238 19.18 -17.41 -5.08
CA THR A 238 19.09 -18.89 -5.17
C THR A 238 17.94 -19.51 -4.38
N PHE A 239 17.43 -18.85 -3.34
CA PHE A 239 16.38 -19.41 -2.47
C PHE A 239 15.09 -19.78 -3.21
N GLY A 240 14.66 -18.97 -4.20
CA GLY A 240 13.49 -19.28 -5.04
C GLY A 240 13.70 -20.41 -6.06
N GLN A 241 14.95 -20.83 -6.29
CA GLN A 241 15.27 -22.04 -7.05
C GLN A 241 15.30 -23.29 -6.14
N GLN A 242 15.42 -23.08 -4.83
CA GLN A 242 15.42 -24.13 -3.81
C GLN A 242 14.01 -24.45 -3.30
N HIS A 243 13.10 -23.48 -3.34
CA HIS A 243 11.73 -23.59 -2.82
C HIS A 243 10.68 -23.02 -3.78
N GLU A 244 9.80 -23.87 -4.32
CA GLU A 244 8.93 -23.53 -5.47
C GLU A 244 7.97 -22.37 -5.19
N PHE A 245 7.50 -22.24 -3.95
CA PHE A 245 6.65 -21.13 -3.52
C PHE A 245 7.30 -20.30 -2.41
N GLY A 246 8.61 -20.41 -2.24
CA GLY A 246 9.34 -19.72 -1.19
C GLY A 246 9.34 -18.21 -1.39
N ASP A 247 9.24 -17.47 -0.29
CA ASP A 247 9.45 -16.02 -0.28
C ASP A 247 10.37 -15.59 0.86
N ILE A 248 10.82 -14.34 0.78
CA ILE A 248 11.70 -13.73 1.74
C ILE A 248 11.01 -12.47 2.27
N THR A 249 10.92 -12.33 3.59
CA THR A 249 10.53 -11.09 4.26
C THR A 249 11.75 -10.50 4.94
N TRP A 250 12.25 -9.37 4.44
CA TRP A 250 13.38 -8.65 5.03
C TRP A 250 12.86 -7.54 5.94
N LEU A 251 13.45 -7.43 7.14
CA LEU A 251 13.15 -6.43 8.16
C LEU A 251 14.41 -5.57 8.37
N PRO A 252 14.63 -4.51 7.55
CA PRO A 252 15.93 -3.85 7.50
C PRO A 252 16.28 -3.11 8.78
N SER A 253 15.31 -2.52 9.50
CA SER A 253 15.58 -1.82 10.78
C SER A 253 16.02 -2.78 11.90
N GLN A 254 15.61 -4.04 11.80
CA GLN A 254 15.99 -5.12 12.71
C GLN A 254 17.19 -5.93 12.21
N ARG A 255 17.66 -5.66 10.98
CA ARG A 255 18.64 -6.46 10.23
C ARG A 255 18.32 -7.96 10.23
N LYS A 256 17.06 -8.32 9.95
CA LYS A 256 16.61 -9.73 9.99
C LYS A 256 15.95 -10.15 8.70
N VAL A 257 16.09 -11.43 8.38
CA VAL A 257 15.45 -12.06 7.24
C VAL A 257 14.61 -13.23 7.73
N ILE A 258 13.37 -13.29 7.24
CA ILE A 258 12.43 -14.38 7.49
C ILE A 258 12.24 -15.09 6.15
N TYR A 259 12.73 -16.33 6.06
CA TYR A 259 12.59 -17.19 4.91
C TYR A 259 11.34 -18.06 5.07
N ARG A 260 10.39 -17.97 4.13
CA ARG A 260 9.26 -18.88 3.99
C ARG A 260 9.72 -20.06 3.14
N ILE A 261 10.10 -21.17 3.76
CA ILE A 261 10.32 -22.45 3.06
C ILE A 261 8.94 -23.02 2.77
N ASP A 262 8.64 -23.27 1.49
CA ASP A 262 7.29 -23.60 1.02
C ASP A 262 7.34 -24.43 -0.27
N ASP A 263 7.12 -25.74 -0.12
CA ASP A 263 7.35 -26.75 -1.16
C ASP A 263 6.15 -27.67 -1.36
N ARG A 264 6.04 -28.27 -2.56
CA ARG A 264 5.05 -29.33 -2.82
C ARG A 264 5.34 -30.57 -2.00
N VAL A 265 4.26 -31.20 -1.52
CA VAL A 265 4.25 -32.58 -1.03
C VAL A 265 3.07 -33.36 -1.62
N PRO A 266 3.17 -34.70 -1.72
CA PRO A 266 2.08 -35.54 -2.21
C PRO A 266 0.75 -35.29 -1.46
N VAL A 267 -0.37 -35.48 -2.16
CA VAL A 267 -1.71 -35.33 -1.55
C VAL A 267 -1.96 -36.32 -0.41
N SER A 268 -1.27 -37.46 -0.42
CA SER A 268 -1.26 -38.48 0.63
C SER A 268 -0.49 -38.08 1.89
N THR A 269 0.29 -37.00 1.88
CA THR A 269 1.00 -36.53 3.08
C THR A 269 -0.01 -36.05 4.14
N PRO A 270 0.09 -36.53 5.41
CA PRO A 270 -0.81 -36.10 6.48
C PRO A 270 -0.70 -34.60 6.77
N GLY A 271 -1.84 -33.99 7.12
CA GLY A 271 -1.96 -32.56 7.44
C GLY A 271 -3.09 -31.89 6.68
N ASN A 272 -3.87 -31.07 7.38
CA ASN A 272 -5.00 -30.28 6.87
C ASN A 272 -4.84 -28.82 7.36
N GLY A 273 -3.63 -28.28 7.20
CA GLY A 273 -3.30 -26.92 7.58
C GLY A 273 -3.92 -25.86 6.67
N VAL A 274 -4.04 -24.65 7.20
CA VAL A 274 -4.69 -23.50 6.56
C VAL A 274 -3.83 -22.25 6.80
N TYR A 275 -3.74 -21.35 5.81
CA TYR A 275 -3.06 -20.06 5.94
C TYR A 275 -4.05 -18.89 6.04
N ASP A 276 -4.39 -18.52 7.27
CA ASP A 276 -5.23 -17.37 7.58
C ASP A 276 -4.36 -16.15 7.89
N PHE A 277 -3.81 -15.48 6.87
CA PHE A 277 -2.76 -14.46 7.05
C PHE A 277 -3.22 -13.30 7.94
N THR A 278 -2.60 -13.19 9.12
CA THR A 278 -3.01 -12.27 10.20
C THR A 278 -3.13 -10.81 9.77
N SER A 279 -2.24 -10.32 8.89
CA SER A 279 -2.27 -8.94 8.38
C SER A 279 -3.46 -8.61 7.48
N LEU A 280 -4.18 -9.62 6.97
CA LEU A 280 -5.35 -9.47 6.11
C LEU A 280 -6.68 -9.80 6.81
N ARG A 281 -6.65 -10.25 8.08
CA ARG A 281 -7.84 -10.57 8.89
C ARG A 281 -8.71 -9.34 9.13
N SER A 282 -9.98 -9.58 9.45
CA SER A 282 -10.84 -8.53 9.98
C SER A 282 -10.49 -8.24 11.45
N ILE A 283 -10.46 -6.96 11.83
CA ILE A 283 -10.13 -6.51 13.19
C ILE A 283 -11.21 -5.52 13.66
N PRO A 284 -11.62 -5.49 14.95
CA PRO A 284 -12.65 -4.57 15.45
C PRO A 284 -12.33 -3.10 15.13
N LYS A 285 -13.35 -2.34 14.71
CA LYS A 285 -13.23 -0.94 14.29
C LYS A 285 -12.41 -0.07 15.25
N SER A 286 -12.74 -0.12 16.55
CA SER A 286 -12.10 0.70 17.58
C SER A 286 -10.60 0.45 17.71
N LEU A 287 -10.13 -0.80 17.53
CA LEU A 287 -8.71 -1.14 17.58
C LEU A 287 -7.98 -0.62 16.33
N LEU A 288 -8.58 -0.73 15.15
CA LEU A 288 -8.02 -0.20 13.90
C LEU A 288 -7.90 1.33 13.91
N GLU A 289 -8.92 2.04 14.41
CA GLU A 289 -8.91 3.50 14.49
C GLU A 289 -7.97 4.01 15.60
N SER A 290 -7.88 3.31 16.74
CA SER A 290 -6.95 3.67 17.83
C SER A 290 -5.49 3.43 17.43
N ALA A 291 -5.18 2.29 16.83
CA ALA A 291 -3.84 1.99 16.31
C ALA A 291 -3.44 2.98 15.21
N ARG A 292 -4.39 3.43 14.40
CA ARG A 292 -4.13 4.45 13.38
C ARG A 292 -3.87 5.82 13.99
N ALA A 293 -4.66 6.24 14.98
CA ALA A 293 -4.47 7.52 15.65
C ALA A 293 -3.09 7.60 16.35
N ALA A 294 -2.62 6.50 16.94
CA ALA A 294 -1.26 6.40 17.48
C ALA A 294 -0.19 6.58 16.39
N GLU A 295 -0.33 5.91 15.24
CA GLU A 295 0.58 6.07 14.10
C GLU A 295 0.57 7.50 13.53
N ASP A 296 -0.59 8.16 13.41
CA ASP A 296 -0.66 9.56 12.96
C ASP A 296 0.03 10.53 13.97
N VAL A 297 0.03 10.19 15.27
CA VAL A 297 0.79 10.92 16.31
C VAL A 297 2.30 10.68 16.19
N GLU A 298 2.76 9.44 16.01
CA GLU A 298 4.19 9.14 15.77
C GLU A 298 4.75 9.94 14.58
N GLN A 299 3.99 9.97 13.48
CA GLN A 299 4.37 10.60 12.22
C GLN A 299 4.40 12.12 12.29
N SER A 300 3.55 12.73 13.12
CA SER A 300 3.50 14.19 13.31
C SER A 300 4.47 14.72 14.38
N LEU A 301 4.78 13.92 15.41
CA LEU A 301 5.72 14.31 16.47
C LEU A 301 7.17 13.89 16.19
N GLY A 302 7.41 12.90 15.32
CA GLY A 302 8.75 12.41 14.97
C GLY A 302 9.25 11.23 15.82
N LEU A 303 8.35 10.41 16.37
CA LEU A 303 8.65 9.42 17.42
C LEU A 303 9.29 8.11 16.87
N ASP A 304 10.44 8.23 16.22
CA ASP A 304 11.12 7.13 15.54
C ASP A 304 11.50 5.97 16.49
N THR A 305 12.02 6.26 17.68
CA THR A 305 12.37 5.28 18.72
C THR A 305 11.17 4.47 19.23
N VAL A 306 10.00 5.10 19.33
CA VAL A 306 8.72 4.43 19.65
C VAL A 306 8.33 3.52 18.50
N ARG A 307 8.32 4.04 17.27
CA ARG A 307 8.01 3.30 16.05
C ARG A 307 8.94 2.09 15.84
N CYS A 308 10.22 2.21 16.20
CA CYS A 308 11.20 1.13 16.21
C CYS A 308 11.00 0.09 17.33
N THR A 309 10.24 0.43 18.37
CA THR A 309 9.82 -0.52 19.42
C THR A 309 8.58 -1.27 18.94
N ASP A 310 7.59 -0.57 18.41
CA ASP A 310 6.34 -1.14 17.92
C ASP A 310 6.54 -2.03 16.69
N ALA A 311 7.46 -1.68 15.78
CA ALA A 311 7.89 -2.56 14.69
C ALA A 311 8.43 -3.92 15.20
N LYS A 312 9.19 -3.92 16.30
CA LYS A 312 9.71 -5.15 16.94
C LYS A 312 8.60 -5.92 17.68
N VAL A 313 7.59 -5.24 18.20
CA VAL A 313 6.40 -5.86 18.81
C VAL A 313 5.53 -6.52 17.73
N ALA A 314 5.23 -5.81 16.64
CA ALA A 314 4.50 -6.33 15.48
C ALA A 314 5.20 -7.55 14.88
N THR A 315 6.52 -7.47 14.67
CA THR A 315 7.35 -8.60 14.21
C THR A 315 7.23 -9.82 15.12
N LYS A 316 7.34 -9.63 16.45
CA LYS A 316 7.17 -10.72 17.42
C LYS A 316 5.76 -11.31 17.40
N ALA A 317 4.73 -10.49 17.26
CA ALA A 317 3.34 -10.93 17.20
C ALA A 317 3.06 -11.78 15.94
N LEU A 318 3.58 -11.35 14.78
CA LEU A 318 3.49 -12.12 13.53
C LEU A 318 4.20 -13.48 13.64
N LEU A 319 5.43 -13.51 14.18
CA LEU A 319 6.19 -14.74 14.37
C LEU A 319 5.54 -15.68 15.40
N HIS A 320 5.06 -15.16 16.53
CA HIS A 320 4.39 -15.94 17.57
C HIS A 320 3.05 -16.53 17.08
N GLY A 321 2.29 -15.76 16.30
CA GLY A 321 1.07 -16.23 15.63
C GLY A 321 1.32 -17.10 14.38
N ALA A 322 2.56 -17.49 14.07
CA ALA A 322 2.93 -18.25 12.88
C ALA A 322 2.43 -17.65 11.54
N PHE A 323 2.37 -16.31 11.47
CA PHE A 323 1.72 -15.54 10.40
C PHE A 323 0.24 -15.92 10.15
N GLY A 324 -0.39 -16.62 11.09
CA GLY A 324 -1.76 -17.14 10.96
C GLY A 324 -1.88 -18.50 10.29
N LEU A 325 -0.78 -19.24 10.11
CA LEU A 325 -0.83 -20.67 9.80
C LEU A 325 -1.46 -21.46 10.96
N THR A 326 -2.22 -22.50 10.63
CA THR A 326 -2.69 -23.53 11.56
C THR A 326 -2.44 -24.91 10.97
N ASN A 327 -2.25 -25.94 11.81
CA ASN A 327 -1.98 -27.31 11.36
C ASN A 327 -3.26 -28.12 11.06
N ASN A 328 -4.41 -27.63 11.53
CA ASN A 328 -5.71 -28.31 11.48
C ASN A 328 -6.90 -27.38 11.22
N GLY A 329 -6.67 -26.15 10.75
CA GLY A 329 -7.69 -25.11 10.58
C GLY A 329 -7.99 -24.26 11.83
N PHE A 330 -7.52 -24.66 13.02
CA PHE A 330 -7.84 -23.97 14.28
C PHE A 330 -6.60 -23.51 15.06
N ASN A 331 -5.64 -24.42 15.28
CA ASN A 331 -4.47 -24.18 16.12
C ASN A 331 -3.16 -24.33 15.34
N PHE A 332 -2.18 -23.50 15.67
CA PHE A 332 -0.78 -23.75 15.32
C PHE A 332 -0.17 -24.68 16.37
N THR A 333 0.35 -25.83 15.94
CA THR A 333 1.03 -26.82 16.80
C THR A 333 2.51 -26.95 16.49
N GLY A 334 2.99 -26.37 15.38
CA GLY A 334 4.40 -26.35 15.00
C GLY A 334 4.62 -26.39 13.48
N TYR A 335 5.86 -26.17 13.05
CA TYR A 335 6.29 -26.45 11.69
C TYR A 335 6.80 -27.90 11.57
N PRO A 336 6.64 -28.56 10.41
CA PRO A 336 6.01 -28.06 9.19
C PRO A 336 4.48 -27.98 9.27
N VAL A 337 3.91 -26.98 8.60
CA VAL A 337 2.46 -26.89 8.37
C VAL A 337 2.16 -27.48 7.00
N ILE A 338 1.39 -28.56 6.96
CA ILE A 338 1.05 -29.30 5.75
C ILE A 338 -0.46 -29.24 5.51
N GLY A 339 -0.86 -28.88 4.30
CA GLY A 339 -2.27 -28.75 3.90
C GLY A 339 -2.43 -28.47 2.40
N TYR A 340 -3.67 -28.36 1.94
CA TYR A 340 -3.97 -28.27 0.51
C TYR A 340 -3.60 -26.90 -0.10
N GLN A 341 -3.24 -26.91 -1.37
CA GLN A 341 -2.86 -25.71 -2.13
C GLN A 341 -3.92 -24.59 -2.04
N ASN A 342 -5.20 -24.91 -2.19
CA ASN A 342 -6.30 -23.93 -2.13
C ASN A 342 -6.43 -23.25 -0.75
N ASP A 343 -6.07 -23.94 0.34
CA ASP A 343 -6.23 -23.46 1.72
C ASP A 343 -4.97 -22.79 2.30
N ILE A 344 -3.81 -22.99 1.66
CA ILE A 344 -2.51 -22.45 2.13
C ILE A 344 -1.91 -21.40 1.18
N GLN A 345 -2.23 -21.40 -0.12
CA GLN A 345 -1.66 -20.45 -1.09
C GLN A 345 -2.04 -18.98 -0.79
N SER A 346 -3.33 -18.72 -0.61
CA SER A 346 -3.89 -17.36 -0.61
C SER A 346 -5.12 -17.26 0.27
N TYR A 347 -5.31 -16.09 0.88
CA TYR A 347 -6.28 -15.87 1.94
C TYR A 347 -7.47 -15.00 1.52
N ALA A 348 -8.68 -15.41 1.93
CA ALA A 348 -9.86 -14.56 1.99
C ALA A 348 -10.85 -14.98 3.08
N GLY A 349 -10.39 -15.29 4.30
CA GLY A 349 -11.25 -15.64 5.44
C GLY A 349 -12.30 -14.58 5.75
N TYR A 350 -11.98 -13.29 5.62
CA TYR A 350 -12.96 -12.18 5.75
C TYR A 350 -14.06 -12.18 4.66
N LEU A 351 -13.92 -12.94 3.55
CA LEU A 351 -15.00 -13.20 2.59
C LEU A 351 -15.87 -14.39 3.01
N LYS A 352 -15.35 -15.31 3.82
CA LYS A 352 -16.05 -16.47 4.39
C LYS A 352 -16.71 -16.15 5.75
N ASP A 353 -16.49 -14.94 6.29
CA ASP A 353 -16.98 -14.43 7.57
C ASP A 353 -18.10 -13.37 7.36
N HIS A 354 -19.34 -13.62 7.81
CA HIS A 354 -20.58 -13.01 7.22
C HIS A 354 -21.41 -12.05 8.09
N ASN A 355 -21.05 -10.76 8.10
CA ASN A 355 -20.86 -10.13 9.40
C ASN A 355 -20.86 -8.56 9.41
N ARG A 356 -20.46 -7.89 10.54
CA ARG A 356 -20.81 -6.47 10.88
C ARG A 356 -19.91 -5.56 11.80
N LEU A 357 -19.07 -6.00 12.76
CA LEU A 357 -18.34 -5.09 13.71
C LEU A 357 -16.82 -4.91 13.48
N SER A 358 -16.16 -5.92 12.91
CA SER A 358 -14.78 -5.83 12.40
C SER A 358 -14.72 -5.49 10.91
N TYR A 359 -13.55 -5.02 10.48
CA TYR A 359 -13.27 -4.49 9.14
C TYR A 359 -11.88 -4.96 8.69
N CYS A 360 -11.60 -4.97 7.39
CA CYS A 360 -10.22 -5.06 6.90
C CYS A 360 -9.43 -3.82 7.34
N GLY A 361 -8.12 -3.96 7.56
CA GLY A 361 -7.30 -2.88 8.11
C GLY A 361 -7.31 -1.57 7.30
N TRP A 362 -7.53 -1.67 5.98
CA TRP A 362 -7.55 -0.57 5.01
C TRP A 362 -8.96 -0.12 4.59
N ASP A 363 -10.02 -0.62 5.24
CA ASP A 363 -11.39 -0.38 4.81
C ASP A 363 -11.78 1.12 4.87
N PRO A 364 -12.27 1.72 3.76
CA PRO A 364 -12.48 3.17 3.69
C PRO A 364 -13.66 3.69 4.52
N ARG A 365 -14.47 2.81 5.13
CA ARG A 365 -15.60 3.19 6.01
C ARG A 365 -15.16 3.49 7.45
N ILE A 366 -13.87 3.33 7.75
CA ILE A 366 -13.27 3.57 9.07
C ILE A 366 -11.97 4.39 8.94
N ASN A 367 -11.55 5.05 10.01
CA ASN A 367 -10.25 5.72 10.06
C ASN A 367 -9.10 4.72 10.33
N GLY A 368 -9.08 3.58 9.62
CA GLY A 368 -8.10 2.50 9.77
C GLY A 368 -6.74 2.81 9.11
N LYS A 369 -5.94 1.79 8.81
CA LYS A 369 -4.66 1.95 8.09
C LYS A 369 -4.86 2.69 6.77
N PHE A 370 -3.96 3.61 6.45
CA PHE A 370 -3.88 4.28 5.14
C PHE A 370 -2.41 4.35 4.73
N TYR A 371 -2.10 3.82 3.56
CA TYR A 371 -0.73 3.50 3.14
C TYR A 371 -0.54 3.63 1.63
N TYR A 372 0.73 3.71 1.23
CA TYR A 372 1.17 3.37 -0.11
C TYR A 372 1.63 1.90 -0.13
N ASP A 373 1.62 1.31 -1.32
CA ASP A 373 2.06 -0.05 -1.57
C ASP A 373 2.85 -0.03 -2.88
N ASP A 374 4.17 0.14 -2.75
CA ASP A 374 5.08 0.14 -3.88
C ASP A 374 5.47 -1.32 -4.18
N GLY A 375 5.42 -1.68 -5.45
CA GLY A 375 5.63 -3.05 -5.91
C GLY A 375 6.34 -3.03 -7.26
N PHE A 376 7.55 -3.56 -7.34
CA PHE A 376 8.37 -3.49 -8.55
C PHE A 376 9.32 -4.69 -8.64
N THR A 377 9.69 -5.05 -9.88
CA THR A 377 10.55 -6.20 -10.16
C THR A 377 11.99 -5.76 -10.39
N ILE A 378 12.92 -6.31 -9.63
CA ILE A 378 14.35 -6.21 -9.91
C ILE A 378 14.80 -7.50 -10.60
N PRO A 379 15.42 -7.45 -11.79
CA PRO A 379 16.08 -8.59 -12.42
C PRO A 379 17.07 -9.30 -11.50
N LEU A 380 17.16 -10.63 -11.57
CA LEU A 380 18.09 -11.41 -10.72
C LEU A 380 19.54 -10.93 -10.84
N THR A 381 19.95 -10.51 -12.03
CA THR A 381 21.27 -9.90 -12.33
C THR A 381 21.59 -8.64 -11.53
N LYS A 382 20.57 -7.98 -10.95
CA LYS A 382 20.65 -6.69 -10.26
C LYS A 382 20.27 -6.75 -8.78
N VAL A 383 19.53 -7.78 -8.36
CA VAL A 383 18.99 -7.97 -6.98
C VAL A 383 20.03 -7.71 -5.90
N LYS A 384 21.23 -8.30 -6.00
CA LYS A 384 22.29 -8.15 -4.99
C LYS A 384 22.73 -6.70 -4.80
N GLY A 385 22.84 -5.93 -5.90
CA GLY A 385 23.20 -4.52 -5.86
C GLY A 385 22.11 -3.67 -5.20
N PHE A 386 20.86 -3.87 -5.58
CA PHE A 386 19.72 -3.13 -5.02
C PHE A 386 19.58 -3.35 -3.50
N ILE A 387 19.72 -4.59 -3.03
CA ILE A 387 19.74 -4.92 -1.59
C ILE A 387 20.91 -4.22 -0.88
N GLN A 388 22.09 -4.17 -1.51
CA GLN A 388 23.27 -3.52 -0.93
C GLN A 388 23.13 -1.99 -0.86
N ASP A 389 22.37 -1.36 -1.74
CA ASP A 389 22.03 0.07 -1.66
C ASP A 389 20.99 0.36 -0.58
N ILE A 390 19.94 -0.46 -0.45
CA ILE A 390 19.00 -0.34 0.68
C ILE A 390 19.75 -0.51 2.02
N LYS A 391 20.72 -1.43 2.11
CA LYS A 391 21.60 -1.56 3.29
C LYS A 391 22.41 -0.30 3.60
N GLN A 392 22.80 0.49 2.60
CA GLN A 392 23.48 1.78 2.82
C GLN A 392 22.52 2.81 3.44
N LEU A 393 21.26 2.85 3.00
CA LEU A 393 20.21 3.68 3.63
C LEU A 393 19.98 3.28 5.09
N VAL A 394 19.85 1.97 5.37
CA VAL A 394 19.75 1.41 6.74
C VAL A 394 20.96 1.79 7.60
N ASN A 395 22.17 1.74 7.03
CA ASN A 395 23.38 2.10 7.76
C ASN A 395 23.45 3.60 8.07
N LYS A 396 22.91 4.46 7.19
CA LYS A 396 22.93 5.92 7.33
C LYS A 396 21.85 6.45 8.27
N ILE A 397 20.64 5.87 8.23
CA ILE A 397 19.50 6.29 9.07
C ILE A 397 18.83 5.02 9.63
N PRO A 398 19.36 4.42 10.71
CA PRO A 398 18.91 3.10 11.20
C PRO A 398 17.43 3.00 11.58
N THR A 399 16.82 4.12 11.99
CA THR A 399 15.41 4.16 12.41
C THR A 399 14.43 4.35 11.24
N SER A 400 14.91 4.69 10.04
CA SER A 400 14.04 5.01 8.90
C SER A 400 13.16 3.84 8.46
N PHE A 401 13.72 2.63 8.47
CA PHE A 401 13.01 1.41 8.07
C PHE A 401 12.05 0.88 9.14
N CYS A 402 12.04 1.43 10.36
CA CYS A 402 11.09 1.00 11.41
C CYS A 402 9.63 1.18 10.96
N GLY A 403 9.36 2.19 10.12
CA GLY A 403 8.04 2.37 9.52
C GLY A 403 7.64 1.33 8.48
N VAL A 404 8.60 0.65 7.86
CA VAL A 404 8.38 -0.46 6.91
C VAL A 404 8.25 -1.79 7.67
N ASP A 405 9.15 -2.04 8.64
CA ASP A 405 9.08 -3.21 9.52
C ASP A 405 7.74 -3.31 10.28
N MET A 406 7.15 -2.18 10.68
CA MET A 406 5.82 -2.12 11.31
C MET A 406 4.68 -2.64 10.41
N TYR A 407 4.81 -2.52 9.08
CA TYR A 407 3.86 -3.06 8.11
C TYR A 407 4.17 -4.51 7.70
N GLY A 408 5.27 -5.09 8.19
CA GLY A 408 5.71 -6.45 7.92
C GLY A 408 7.10 -6.54 7.25
N GLY A 409 7.74 -5.41 6.92
CA GLY A 409 9.02 -5.37 6.23
C GLY A 409 8.89 -5.26 4.71
N ILE A 410 9.98 -5.55 4.02
CA ILE A 410 10.07 -5.67 2.56
C ILE A 410 9.83 -7.14 2.20
N LEU A 411 8.74 -7.41 1.48
CA LEU A 411 8.42 -8.74 0.97
C LEU A 411 9.07 -8.92 -0.41
N MET A 412 9.68 -10.07 -0.64
CA MET A 412 10.47 -10.41 -1.82
C MET A 412 9.99 -11.75 -2.39
N ARG A 413 9.38 -11.72 -3.58
CA ARG A 413 8.72 -12.87 -4.22
C ARG A 413 9.29 -13.14 -5.60
N TYR A 414 9.59 -14.40 -5.89
CA TYR A 414 10.18 -14.81 -7.17
C TYR A 414 9.18 -14.76 -8.31
N VAL A 415 9.63 -14.27 -9.47
CA VAL A 415 8.83 -14.14 -10.69
C VAL A 415 9.66 -14.51 -11.90
N THR A 416 9.10 -15.33 -12.78
CA THR A 416 9.73 -15.71 -14.04
C THR A 416 9.39 -14.75 -15.18
N ALA A 417 10.20 -14.79 -16.22
CA ALA A 417 9.94 -14.13 -17.49
C ALA A 417 8.59 -14.57 -18.08
N SER A 418 7.91 -13.65 -18.76
CA SER A 418 6.58 -13.84 -19.32
C SER A 418 6.53 -13.39 -20.79
N PRO A 419 6.00 -14.20 -21.72
CA PRO A 419 5.87 -13.83 -23.12
C PRO A 419 4.75 -12.80 -23.40
N ALA A 420 4.08 -12.28 -22.37
CA ALA A 420 3.12 -11.20 -22.52
C ALA A 420 3.83 -9.89 -22.92
N TYR A 421 3.20 -9.07 -23.77
CA TYR A 421 3.83 -7.86 -24.33
C TYR A 421 4.12 -6.77 -23.30
N LEU A 422 3.37 -6.74 -22.19
CA LEU A 422 3.63 -5.93 -20.99
C LEU A 422 4.04 -6.81 -19.79
N GLY A 423 4.67 -7.95 -20.08
CA GLY A 423 5.23 -8.90 -19.13
C GLY A 423 6.70 -8.61 -18.79
N LYS A 424 7.32 -9.50 -18.01
CA LYS A 424 8.72 -9.39 -17.58
C LYS A 424 9.61 -10.10 -18.60
N ASP A 425 10.66 -9.43 -19.07
CA ASP A 425 11.55 -9.98 -20.12
C ASP A 425 12.60 -10.96 -19.58
N GLU A 426 12.90 -10.90 -18.28
CA GLU A 426 13.87 -11.75 -17.57
C GLU A 426 13.35 -12.15 -16.19
N ASP A 427 13.91 -13.21 -15.60
CA ASP A 427 13.58 -13.67 -14.25
C ASP A 427 14.04 -12.65 -13.19
N GLY A 428 13.25 -12.48 -12.13
CA GLY A 428 13.47 -11.45 -11.14
C GLY A 428 12.80 -11.71 -9.79
N ILE A 429 12.89 -10.71 -8.93
CA ILE A 429 12.20 -10.67 -7.64
C ILE A 429 11.29 -9.44 -7.64
N ASP A 430 10.01 -9.66 -7.38
CA ASP A 430 9.07 -8.61 -6.99
C ASP A 430 9.36 -8.22 -5.54
N PHE A 431 9.73 -6.97 -5.33
CA PHE A 431 9.81 -6.33 -4.02
C PHE A 431 8.48 -5.61 -3.77
N ASP A 432 7.83 -5.90 -2.65
CA ASP A 432 6.65 -5.20 -2.16
C ASP A 432 6.99 -4.44 -0.87
N ILE A 433 6.68 -3.14 -0.82
CA ILE A 433 6.98 -2.25 0.31
C ILE A 433 5.72 -1.46 0.66
N ILE A 434 5.11 -1.79 1.80
CA ILE A 434 3.94 -1.08 2.32
C ILE A 434 4.40 -0.09 3.40
N TYR A 435 3.96 1.17 3.30
CA TYR A 435 4.37 2.22 4.23
C TYR A 435 3.30 3.32 4.40
N TYR A 436 3.42 4.07 5.48
CA TYR A 436 2.46 5.10 5.89
C TYR A 436 2.12 6.14 4.79
N ARG A 437 0.83 6.41 4.62
CA ARG A 437 0.27 7.55 3.89
C ARG A 437 -0.58 8.39 4.85
N SER A 438 -0.44 9.71 4.84
CA SER A 438 -1.32 10.57 5.64
C SER A 438 -2.67 10.76 4.96
N ARG A 439 -3.77 10.76 5.72
CA ARG A 439 -5.09 11.14 5.17
C ARG A 439 -5.16 12.63 4.83
N LEU A 440 -4.44 13.49 5.55
CA LEU A 440 -4.30 14.90 5.20
C LEU A 440 -3.44 15.04 3.93
N PRO A 441 -3.88 15.80 2.90
CA PRO A 441 -3.01 16.24 1.81
C PRO A 441 -1.83 17.01 2.40
N LEU A 442 -0.60 16.67 1.99
CA LEU A 442 0.63 17.23 2.57
C LEU A 442 0.74 17.02 4.10
N GLY A 443 0.06 16.01 4.65
CA GLY A 443 0.28 15.51 6.01
C GLY A 443 1.66 14.87 6.18
N PRO A 444 2.26 14.92 7.39
CA PRO A 444 3.65 14.53 7.61
C PRO A 444 3.92 13.08 7.23
N ARG A 445 5.12 12.80 6.70
CA ARG A 445 5.65 11.45 6.45
C ARG A 445 7.05 11.37 7.07
N LEU A 446 7.14 10.77 8.25
CA LEU A 446 8.41 10.47 8.92
C LEU A 446 9.18 9.44 8.08
N PHE A 447 10.39 9.82 7.66
CA PHE A 447 11.22 9.11 6.68
C PHE A 447 10.55 8.85 5.31
N GLY A 448 9.73 9.80 4.87
CA GLY A 448 9.16 9.82 3.51
C GLY A 448 10.22 9.96 2.41
N ASP A 449 11.37 10.54 2.73
CA ASP A 449 12.57 10.59 1.89
C ASP A 449 13.10 9.19 1.56
N VAL A 450 13.37 8.37 2.58
CA VAL A 450 14.00 7.05 2.40
C VAL A 450 13.07 6.11 1.61
N THR A 451 11.76 6.19 1.83
CA THR A 451 10.79 5.40 1.05
C THR A 451 10.73 5.85 -0.41
N ASP A 452 10.79 7.16 -0.68
CA ASP A 452 10.75 7.70 -2.05
C ASP A 452 12.09 7.50 -2.79
N GLU A 453 13.25 7.55 -2.12
CA GLU A 453 14.55 7.23 -2.73
C GLU A 453 14.63 5.75 -3.14
N ILE A 454 13.95 4.82 -2.43
CA ILE A 454 13.89 3.40 -2.82
C ILE A 454 13.05 3.19 -4.09
N GLU A 455 11.85 3.79 -4.19
CA GLU A 455 11.02 3.72 -5.41
C GLU A 455 11.80 4.29 -6.60
N GLN A 456 12.36 5.49 -6.46
CA GLN A 456 13.16 6.13 -7.51
C GLN A 456 14.41 5.32 -7.89
N MET A 457 15.14 4.76 -6.91
CA MET A 457 16.32 3.93 -7.16
C MET A 457 15.96 2.65 -7.92
N ALA A 458 14.90 1.96 -7.51
CA ALA A 458 14.42 0.79 -8.24
C ALA A 458 14.05 1.16 -9.69
N VAL A 459 13.20 2.18 -9.84
CA VAL A 459 12.58 2.58 -11.11
C VAL A 459 13.61 3.14 -12.11
N PHE A 460 14.57 3.97 -11.66
CA PHE A 460 15.51 4.67 -12.54
C PHE A 460 16.92 4.06 -12.55
N LYS A 461 17.53 3.77 -11.40
CA LYS A 461 18.91 3.22 -11.33
C LYS A 461 18.96 1.75 -11.75
N TYR A 462 17.97 0.95 -11.32
CA TYR A 462 17.93 -0.48 -11.63
C TYR A 462 17.04 -0.85 -12.83
N ASN A 463 16.30 0.13 -13.38
CA ASN A 463 15.30 -0.06 -14.43
C ASN A 463 14.25 -1.13 -14.07
N ALA A 464 13.73 -1.08 -12.83
CA ALA A 464 12.68 -1.99 -12.38
C ALA A 464 11.39 -1.81 -13.18
N THR A 465 10.68 -2.91 -13.45
CA THR A 465 9.31 -2.86 -14.00
C THR A 465 8.30 -2.75 -12.85
N PRO A 466 7.41 -1.76 -12.84
CA PRO A 466 6.42 -1.61 -11.77
C PRO A 466 5.28 -2.62 -11.90
N HIS A 467 4.74 -3.04 -10.76
CA HIS A 467 3.50 -3.82 -10.68
C HIS A 467 2.30 -2.91 -11.00
N TRP A 468 1.66 -3.14 -12.15
CA TRP A 468 0.55 -2.33 -12.71
C TRP A 468 -0.62 -2.02 -11.76
N GLY A 469 -0.87 -2.85 -10.74
CA GLY A 469 -1.92 -2.64 -9.74
C GLY A 469 -1.52 -1.83 -8.49
N LYS A 470 -0.27 -1.36 -8.41
CA LYS A 470 0.40 -0.76 -7.24
C LYS A 470 1.08 0.57 -7.62
N ASN A 471 1.89 1.13 -6.70
CA ASN A 471 2.77 2.28 -6.90
C ASN A 471 2.05 3.62 -7.11
N ARG A 472 2.87 4.68 -7.19
CA ARG A 472 2.48 6.07 -7.49
C ARG A 472 2.86 6.42 -8.93
N ASN A 473 2.55 7.63 -9.42
CA ASN A 473 2.83 8.00 -10.82
C ASN A 473 4.33 7.98 -11.15
N VAL A 474 5.21 8.28 -10.17
CA VAL A 474 6.67 8.25 -10.35
C VAL A 474 7.17 6.91 -10.91
N ALA A 475 6.68 5.77 -10.41
CA ALA A 475 7.06 4.47 -10.93
C ALA A 475 6.62 4.20 -12.38
N PHE A 476 5.61 4.92 -12.86
CA PHE A 476 5.07 4.80 -14.22
C PHE A 476 5.63 5.84 -15.21
N ILE A 477 6.58 6.71 -14.79
CA ILE A 477 7.27 7.63 -15.71
C ILE A 477 7.99 6.83 -16.79
N ASP A 478 7.69 7.15 -18.06
CA ASP A 478 8.25 6.52 -19.26
C ASP A 478 8.07 4.99 -19.35
N VAL A 479 7.18 4.40 -18.55
CA VAL A 479 7.14 2.96 -18.27
C VAL A 479 6.98 2.06 -19.50
N ILE A 480 6.24 2.49 -20.53
CA ILE A 480 6.09 1.72 -21.77
C ILE A 480 7.44 1.45 -22.47
N LYS A 481 8.45 2.31 -22.27
CA LYS A 481 9.80 2.16 -22.82
C LYS A 481 10.58 1.00 -22.17
N LYS A 482 10.11 0.47 -21.03
CA LYS A 482 10.72 -0.66 -20.32
C LYS A 482 10.29 -2.04 -20.84
N TYR A 483 9.28 -2.11 -21.70
CA TYR A 483 8.74 -3.36 -22.23
C TYR A 483 9.12 -3.54 -23.69
N LYS A 484 9.94 -4.56 -24.03
CA LYS A 484 10.46 -4.75 -25.40
C LYS A 484 9.36 -4.83 -26.46
N ASP A 485 8.22 -5.42 -26.10
CA ASP A 485 7.07 -5.66 -26.97
C ASP A 485 5.95 -4.62 -26.81
N GLY A 486 6.18 -3.51 -26.09
CA GLY A 486 5.18 -2.45 -25.88
C GLY A 486 4.57 -1.91 -27.18
N ARG A 487 5.35 -1.79 -28.26
CA ARG A 487 4.83 -1.42 -29.59
C ARG A 487 3.85 -2.44 -30.18
N LYS A 488 4.01 -3.73 -29.90
CA LYS A 488 3.05 -4.77 -30.32
C LYS A 488 1.75 -4.64 -29.51
N PHE A 489 1.84 -4.40 -28.21
CA PHE A 489 0.67 -4.11 -27.37
C PHE A 489 -0.14 -2.91 -27.90
N LEU A 490 0.53 -1.81 -28.26
CA LEU A 490 -0.13 -0.63 -28.83
C LEU A 490 -0.85 -0.93 -30.16
N LYS A 491 -0.25 -1.75 -31.04
CA LYS A 491 -0.90 -2.20 -32.29
C LYS A 491 -2.16 -3.04 -32.01
N VAL A 492 -2.13 -3.92 -31.01
CA VAL A 492 -3.33 -4.68 -30.60
C VAL A 492 -4.39 -3.74 -30.02
N LYS A 493 -4.02 -2.80 -29.15
CA LYS A 493 -4.92 -1.76 -28.61
C LYS A 493 -5.62 -0.98 -29.72
N GLU A 494 -4.87 -0.48 -30.70
CA GLU A 494 -5.41 0.23 -31.88
C GLU A 494 -6.36 -0.66 -32.71
N THR A 495 -6.05 -1.95 -32.84
CA THR A 495 -6.86 -2.93 -33.58
C THR A 495 -8.14 -3.38 -32.84
N TYR A 496 -8.21 -3.17 -31.52
CA TYR A 496 -9.32 -3.60 -30.65
C TYR A 496 -10.22 -2.42 -30.25
N ASP A 497 -9.62 -1.29 -29.85
CA ASP A 497 -10.29 -0.05 -29.45
C ASP A 497 -9.80 1.15 -30.29
N PRO A 498 -10.08 1.18 -31.62
CA PRO A 498 -9.67 2.27 -32.51
C PRO A 498 -10.34 3.62 -32.20
N LEU A 499 -11.33 3.63 -31.29
CA LEU A 499 -12.02 4.82 -30.82
C LEU A 499 -11.54 5.30 -29.42
N GLY A 500 -10.64 4.55 -28.77
CA GLY A 500 -10.10 4.89 -27.45
C GLY A 500 -11.15 4.94 -26.34
N LEU A 501 -12.25 4.19 -26.46
CA LEU A 501 -13.37 4.20 -25.51
C LEU A 501 -13.02 3.56 -24.17
N PHE A 502 -12.15 2.55 -24.15
CA PHE A 502 -11.64 1.90 -22.95
C PHE A 502 -10.37 2.55 -22.40
N SER A 503 -9.84 3.53 -23.13
CA SER A 503 -8.70 4.35 -22.73
C SER A 503 -9.17 5.55 -21.88
N ASN A 504 -8.34 5.97 -20.93
CA ASN A 504 -8.46 7.26 -20.23
C ASN A 504 -7.13 8.02 -20.30
N LYS A 505 -7.13 9.31 -19.94
CA LYS A 505 -5.93 10.17 -19.92
C LYS A 505 -4.74 9.49 -19.22
N TRP A 506 -4.94 8.91 -18.04
CA TRP A 506 -3.88 8.25 -17.28
C TRP A 506 -3.32 7.01 -17.99
N THR A 507 -4.16 6.20 -18.62
CA THR A 507 -3.70 5.06 -19.42
C THR A 507 -3.02 5.47 -20.73
N ASP A 508 -3.42 6.59 -21.34
CA ASP A 508 -2.74 7.10 -22.53
C ASP A 508 -1.39 7.77 -22.15
N GLN A 509 -1.26 8.33 -20.94
CA GLN A 509 0.00 8.81 -20.38
C GLN A 509 1.00 7.65 -20.10
N ILE A 510 0.61 6.60 -19.35
CA ILE A 510 1.53 5.46 -19.06
C ILE A 510 1.95 4.70 -20.34
N LEU A 511 1.10 4.68 -21.36
CA LEU A 511 1.34 4.03 -22.65
C LEU A 511 2.13 4.90 -23.63
N GLY A 512 2.51 6.13 -23.26
CA GLY A 512 3.26 7.05 -24.11
C GLY A 512 2.48 7.55 -25.34
N LEU A 513 1.16 7.57 -25.25
CA LEU A 513 0.25 7.99 -26.34
C LEU A 513 -0.13 9.47 -26.24
N ASN A 514 -0.27 10.03 -25.04
CA ASN A 514 -0.66 11.42 -24.85
C ASN A 514 -0.18 12.00 -23.50
N GLY A 515 0.77 12.92 -23.55
CA GLY A 515 1.36 13.58 -22.38
C GLY A 515 2.22 12.64 -21.51
N ASP A 516 2.69 13.17 -20.38
CA ASP A 516 3.38 12.42 -19.34
C ASP A 516 2.48 12.17 -18.12
N VAL A 517 2.89 11.28 -17.22
CA VAL A 517 2.13 10.91 -16.00
C VAL A 517 2.27 11.91 -14.84
N ILE A 518 3.01 13.01 -15.03
CA ILE A 518 3.42 13.91 -13.95
C ILE A 518 2.30 14.90 -13.66
N VAL A 519 1.93 15.05 -12.39
CA VAL A 519 0.97 16.07 -11.95
C VAL A 519 1.74 17.08 -11.10
N LYS A 520 2.28 18.12 -11.77
CA LYS A 520 2.95 19.24 -11.09
C LYS A 520 1.93 20.08 -10.33
N GLN A 521 2.10 20.12 -9.01
CA GLN A 521 1.34 20.92 -8.05
C GLN A 521 2.20 21.05 -6.78
N VAL A 522 1.88 22.00 -5.88
CA VAL A 522 2.61 22.15 -4.62
C VAL A 522 2.60 20.83 -3.84
N GLY A 523 3.80 20.33 -3.48
CA GLY A 523 3.95 19.07 -2.77
C GLY A 523 3.70 17.80 -3.61
N CYS A 524 3.71 17.86 -4.95
CA CYS A 524 3.47 16.70 -5.81
C CYS A 524 4.37 15.49 -5.51
N ALA A 525 5.59 15.68 -5.04
CA ALA A 525 6.50 14.58 -4.71
C ALA A 525 6.03 13.81 -3.46
N ARG A 526 5.36 14.46 -2.49
CA ARG A 526 4.85 13.81 -1.26
C ARG A 526 3.75 12.80 -1.52
N GLU A 527 3.05 12.97 -2.64
CA GLU A 527 2.01 12.07 -3.16
C GLU A 527 2.54 11.14 -4.28
N GLY A 528 3.85 11.21 -4.61
CA GLY A 528 4.48 10.45 -5.70
C GLY A 528 3.93 10.78 -7.09
N LEU A 529 3.47 12.02 -7.29
CA LEU A 529 2.91 12.53 -8.54
C LEU A 529 3.96 13.17 -9.44
N CYS A 530 5.15 13.44 -8.91
CA CYS A 530 6.29 13.98 -9.61
C CYS A 530 7.58 13.52 -8.91
N VAL A 531 8.70 13.48 -9.65
CA VAL A 531 10.02 13.63 -9.04
C VAL A 531 10.18 15.11 -8.72
N CYS A 532 10.80 15.45 -7.58
CA CYS A 532 11.03 16.86 -7.26
C CYS A 532 12.16 17.43 -8.13
N ALA A 533 12.02 18.69 -8.53
CA ALA A 533 13.07 19.50 -9.13
C ALA A 533 13.35 20.74 -8.25
N ASP A 534 12.29 21.29 -7.65
CA ASP A 534 12.33 22.46 -6.78
C ASP A 534 11.71 22.15 -5.40
N ASP A 535 12.06 22.92 -4.36
CA ASP A 535 11.52 22.75 -3.01
C ASP A 535 9.97 22.84 -2.98
N VAL A 536 9.34 23.55 -3.93
CA VAL A 536 7.86 23.63 -4.06
C VAL A 536 7.20 22.30 -4.46
N ASP A 537 7.92 21.40 -5.15
CA ASP A 537 7.45 20.04 -5.42
C ASP A 537 7.41 19.18 -4.16
N CYS A 538 8.26 19.51 -3.17
CA CYS A 538 8.23 18.92 -1.83
C CYS A 538 7.16 19.60 -0.95
N GLY A 539 6.85 20.87 -1.20
CA GLY A 539 5.81 21.61 -0.50
C GLY A 539 6.24 22.09 0.89
N PRO A 540 5.32 22.71 1.65
CA PRO A 540 5.68 23.47 2.85
C PRO A 540 6.33 22.57 3.92
N GLY A 541 7.48 23.02 4.45
CA GLY A 541 8.25 22.29 5.48
C GLY A 541 9.07 21.10 4.98
N TYR A 542 9.35 21.01 3.67
CA TYR A 542 10.22 20.00 3.06
C TYR A 542 11.13 20.64 1.99
N GLY A 543 12.16 19.93 1.53
CA GLY A 543 13.05 20.40 0.44
C GLY A 543 13.52 19.28 -0.48
N CYS A 544 14.03 19.63 -1.65
CA CYS A 544 14.37 18.72 -2.76
C CYS A 544 15.87 18.44 -2.85
N GLN A 545 16.35 17.28 -2.35
CA GLN A 545 17.80 16.92 -2.32
C GLN A 545 18.04 15.41 -2.47
N GLY A 546 19.30 14.96 -2.35
CA GLY A 546 19.81 13.57 -2.45
C GLY A 546 20.31 13.02 -1.09
N VAL A 547 19.91 11.81 -0.62
CA VAL A 547 20.39 11.28 0.69
C VAL A 547 21.70 10.55 0.45
N VAL A 548 21.71 9.61 -0.50
CA VAL A 548 22.88 8.80 -0.83
C VAL A 548 23.14 8.79 -2.34
N PHE A 549 22.11 8.66 -3.18
CA PHE A 549 22.31 8.37 -4.60
C PHE A 549 22.07 9.54 -5.56
N GLY A 550 21.85 10.75 -5.04
CA GLY A 550 21.76 11.98 -5.84
C GLY A 550 20.46 12.14 -6.66
N LEU A 551 19.54 11.17 -6.59
CA LEU A 551 18.16 11.31 -7.05
C LEU A 551 17.39 12.23 -6.09
N ALA A 552 16.37 12.91 -6.61
CA ALA A 552 15.77 14.08 -5.96
C ALA A 552 14.47 13.73 -5.22
N TYR A 553 14.44 13.92 -3.91
CA TYR A 553 13.26 13.65 -3.05
C TYR A 553 13.14 14.64 -1.87
N LEU A 554 12.12 14.38 -1.06
CA LEU A 554 11.57 15.05 0.13
C LEU A 554 12.40 15.03 1.44
N LEU A 555 13.45 15.83 1.61
CA LEU A 555 14.05 15.98 2.96
C LEU A 555 13.05 16.62 3.94
N GLY A 556 12.73 15.90 5.02
CA GLY A 556 11.98 16.43 6.16
C GLY A 556 12.84 17.27 7.09
N TRP A 557 12.21 18.19 7.82
CA TRP A 557 12.89 19.05 8.80
C TRP A 557 12.81 18.43 10.20
N GLY A 558 13.92 18.45 10.94
CA GLY A 558 13.93 18.05 12.35
C GLY A 558 13.13 19.03 13.20
N SER A 559 12.56 18.54 14.32
CA SER A 559 11.69 19.31 15.20
C SER A 559 12.14 19.25 16.65
N GLU A 560 12.30 20.41 17.28
CA GLU A 560 12.47 20.52 18.74
C GLU A 560 11.38 21.41 19.34
N ASP A 561 10.93 21.03 20.54
CA ASP A 561 9.89 21.72 21.31
C ASP A 561 10.56 22.62 22.36
N VAL A 562 10.70 23.92 22.07
CA VAL A 562 11.40 24.87 22.95
C VAL A 562 10.38 25.72 23.72
N SER A 563 10.24 25.44 25.02
CA SER A 563 9.27 26.09 25.91
C SER A 563 9.87 27.28 26.66
N GLY A 564 9.97 28.43 25.98
CA GLY A 564 10.46 29.70 26.54
C GLY A 564 9.36 30.73 26.88
N HIS A 565 9.67 31.69 27.75
CA HIS A 565 8.78 32.82 28.06
C HIS A 565 9.20 34.06 27.23
N PHE A 566 8.53 34.30 26.10
CA PHE A 566 8.91 35.35 25.14
C PHE A 566 8.81 36.79 25.70
N PRO A 567 9.92 37.55 25.83
CA PRO A 567 9.92 38.92 26.34
C PRO A 567 10.16 39.94 25.21
N GLY A 568 9.38 39.86 24.12
CA GLY A 568 9.30 40.91 23.10
C GLY A 568 9.71 40.53 21.68
N ASN A 569 9.74 41.58 20.84
CA ASN A 569 9.91 41.63 19.38
C ASN A 569 10.39 40.36 18.63
N LEU A 570 9.46 39.72 17.92
CA LEU A 570 9.69 38.57 17.02
C LEU A 570 10.76 38.83 15.94
N THR A 571 10.90 40.07 15.46
CA THR A 571 11.93 40.44 14.47
C THR A 571 13.35 40.28 15.03
N GLY A 572 13.54 40.52 16.34
CA GLY A 572 14.82 40.30 17.02
C GLY A 572 15.18 38.82 17.09
N PHE A 573 14.24 37.98 17.51
CA PHE A 573 14.38 36.52 17.53
C PHE A 573 14.75 35.94 16.15
N VAL A 574 14.05 36.37 15.09
CA VAL A 574 14.36 35.98 13.70
C VAL A 574 15.75 36.47 13.25
N SER A 575 16.32 37.51 13.86
CA SER A 575 17.69 37.94 13.60
C SER A 575 18.72 37.06 14.31
N ILE A 576 18.48 36.68 15.57
CA ILE A 576 19.37 35.81 16.37
C ILE A 576 19.54 34.44 15.70
N LEU A 577 18.43 33.84 15.28
CA LEU A 577 18.42 32.57 14.54
C LEU A 577 19.26 32.63 13.24
N LYS A 578 19.25 33.78 12.56
CA LYS A 578 20.04 33.99 11.33
C LYS A 578 21.53 34.13 11.62
N SER A 579 21.95 34.73 12.74
CA SER A 579 23.37 34.78 13.13
C SER A 579 23.96 33.39 13.41
N VAL A 580 23.16 32.44 13.90
CA VAL A 580 23.56 31.02 14.04
C VAL A 580 23.22 30.16 12.82
N GLY A 581 22.97 30.79 11.67
CA GLY A 581 22.92 30.13 10.36
C GLY A 581 21.61 29.44 10.00
N VAL A 582 20.53 29.60 10.78
CA VAL A 582 19.20 29.06 10.45
C VAL A 582 18.66 29.76 9.19
N ARG A 583 18.44 28.98 8.11
CA ARG A 583 18.18 29.54 6.77
C ARG A 583 16.72 29.88 6.46
N SER A 584 15.79 29.21 7.15
CA SER A 584 14.37 29.55 7.20
C SER A 584 13.77 28.95 8.47
N LEU A 585 12.63 29.50 8.89
CA LEU A 585 11.99 29.16 10.16
C LEU A 585 10.54 28.74 9.92
N TRP A 586 10.14 27.65 10.58
CA TRP A 586 8.75 27.32 10.85
C TRP A 586 8.50 27.41 12.35
N MET A 587 7.40 28.07 12.72
CA MET A 587 6.94 28.17 14.09
C MET A 587 5.43 27.89 14.15
N GLN A 588 5.06 26.87 14.92
CA GLN A 588 3.66 26.58 15.25
C GLN A 588 3.29 27.40 16.50
N VAL A 589 2.16 28.12 16.45
CA VAL A 589 1.62 28.92 17.56
C VAL A 589 0.20 28.44 17.87
N ALA A 590 0.02 27.81 19.04
CA ALA A 590 -1.30 27.42 19.53
C ALA A 590 -1.87 28.51 20.45
N PHE A 591 -3.15 28.88 20.25
CA PHE A 591 -3.85 29.83 21.11
C PHE A 591 -5.26 29.32 21.41
N SER A 592 -5.51 28.92 22.67
CA SER A 592 -6.72 28.27 23.19
C SER A 592 -7.13 26.97 22.47
N SER A 593 -7.57 27.07 21.23
CA SER A 593 -8.07 25.97 20.39
C SER A 593 -7.75 26.15 18.90
N THR A 594 -7.08 27.24 18.52
CA THR A 594 -6.67 27.55 17.14
C THR A 594 -5.16 27.43 17.00
N ILE A 595 -4.70 26.80 15.91
CA ILE A 595 -3.29 26.66 15.57
C ILE A 595 -2.98 27.58 14.40
N TYR A 596 -1.99 28.44 14.58
CA TYR A 596 -1.43 29.31 13.55
C TYR A 596 -0.05 28.77 13.13
N TYR A 597 0.25 28.86 11.84
CA TYR A 597 1.54 28.47 11.27
C TYR A 597 2.25 29.72 10.78
N ILE A 598 3.38 30.05 11.39
CA ILE A 598 4.23 31.18 11.03
C ILE A 598 5.42 30.65 10.24
N TRP A 599 5.57 31.11 9.00
CA TRP A 599 6.70 30.78 8.12
C TRP A 599 7.45 32.05 7.70
N ALA A 600 8.78 31.99 7.74
CA ALA A 600 9.65 33.09 7.32
C ALA A 600 10.72 32.60 6.32
N GLU A 601 10.80 33.28 5.18
CA GLU A 601 11.68 32.93 4.06
C GLU A 601 12.74 34.02 3.76
N ARG A 602 13.62 33.77 2.79
CA ARG A 602 14.74 34.65 2.38
C ARG A 602 14.32 36.09 2.09
N ASN A 603 13.11 36.30 1.56
CA ASN A 603 12.65 37.59 1.07
C ASN A 603 11.95 38.47 2.14
N HIS A 604 12.32 38.29 3.41
CA HIS A 604 11.83 39.09 4.57
C HIS A 604 10.31 39.08 4.80
N ARG A 605 9.56 38.18 4.17
CA ARG A 605 8.11 38.03 4.35
C ARG A 605 7.78 36.95 5.37
N ILE A 606 6.74 37.23 6.16
CA ILE A 606 6.11 36.31 7.10
C ILE A 606 4.75 35.93 6.52
N PHE A 607 4.40 34.64 6.54
CA PHE A 607 3.10 34.14 6.06
C PHE A 607 2.38 33.36 7.15
N LEU A 608 1.04 33.43 7.14
CA LEU A 608 0.16 33.02 8.25
C LEU A 608 -1.14 32.37 7.73
N GLY A 609 -1.02 31.19 7.10
CA GLY A 609 -2.16 30.49 6.50
C GLY A 609 -2.77 31.23 5.29
N ASN A 610 -4.05 30.96 5.01
CA ASN A 610 -4.80 31.69 3.99
C ASN A 610 -5.34 33.00 4.58
N GLU A 611 -4.75 34.12 4.13
CA GLU A 611 -5.22 35.51 4.30
C GLU A 611 -5.42 36.01 5.76
N LEU A 612 -4.35 36.55 6.35
CA LEU A 612 -4.43 37.64 7.32
C LEU A 612 -3.15 38.49 7.31
N ASP A 613 -3.27 39.77 7.65
CA ASP A 613 -2.14 40.70 7.75
C ASP A 613 -1.33 40.45 9.04
N ALA A 614 -0.01 40.58 8.96
CA ALA A 614 0.91 40.21 10.03
C ALA A 614 0.73 41.08 11.28
N ASP A 615 0.59 42.41 11.11
CA ASP A 615 0.44 43.35 12.23
C ASP A 615 -0.91 43.18 12.96
N ALA A 616 -1.95 42.76 12.22
CA ALA A 616 -3.27 42.42 12.77
C ALA A 616 -3.27 41.15 13.64
N VAL A 617 -2.24 40.29 13.51
CA VAL A 617 -2.02 39.09 14.34
C VAL A 617 -1.04 39.40 15.47
N ILE A 618 0.07 40.09 15.20
CA ILE A 618 1.09 40.47 16.21
C ILE A 618 0.45 41.25 17.37
N SER A 619 -0.47 42.18 17.07
CA SER A 619 -1.23 42.95 18.07
C SER A 619 -2.15 42.12 18.97
N ARG A 620 -2.46 40.86 18.60
CA ARG A 620 -3.32 39.94 19.37
C ARG A 620 -2.55 38.93 20.23
N ILE A 621 -1.24 38.76 20.01
CA ILE A 621 -0.43 37.81 20.79
C ILE A 621 -0.15 38.41 22.17
N LYS A 622 -0.88 37.94 23.19
CA LYS A 622 -0.64 38.30 24.60
C LYS A 622 -0.58 37.06 25.49
N PHE A 623 0.65 36.74 25.88
CA PHE A 623 1.09 35.67 26.80
C PHE A 623 1.00 34.22 26.30
N HIS A 624 1.92 33.41 26.85
CA HIS A 624 2.19 31.99 26.58
C HIS A 624 2.01 31.49 25.13
N VAL A 625 3.12 31.46 24.41
CA VAL A 625 3.28 30.72 23.15
C VAL A 625 4.21 29.53 23.40
N SER A 626 3.73 28.31 23.17
CA SER A 626 4.62 27.15 22.99
C SER A 626 5.17 27.19 21.56
N VAL A 627 6.50 27.17 21.42
CA VAL A 627 7.19 27.30 20.12
C VAL A 627 7.83 25.96 19.76
N ARG A 628 7.30 25.30 18.72
CA ARG A 628 8.00 24.19 18.05
C ARG A 628 8.83 24.77 16.91
N LEU A 629 10.15 24.54 16.96
CA LEU A 629 11.11 25.03 15.98
C LEU A 629 11.45 23.92 14.98
N LEU A 630 11.30 24.22 13.68
CA LEU A 630 11.93 23.42 12.62
C LEU A 630 13.07 24.24 12.03
N TYR A 631 14.31 23.75 12.14
CA TYR A 631 15.51 24.43 11.66
C TYR A 631 16.36 23.57 10.72
N ARG A 632 17.30 24.21 10.01
CA ARG A 632 18.24 23.56 9.09
C ARG A 632 19.56 24.33 9.04
N GLY A 633 20.60 23.74 9.63
CA GLY A 633 21.95 24.31 9.75
C GLY A 633 23.04 23.40 9.17
N LYS A 634 24.30 23.82 9.34
CA LYS A 634 25.52 23.04 9.04
C LYS A 634 26.51 22.96 10.23
N GLY A 635 26.19 23.59 11.36
CA GLY A 635 27.03 23.58 12.56
C GLY A 635 26.81 22.33 13.43
N PRO A 636 27.58 22.18 14.52
CA PRO A 636 27.29 21.25 15.60
C PRO A 636 25.87 21.44 16.14
N TYR A 637 25.28 20.35 16.64
CA TYR A 637 23.95 20.36 17.26
C TYR A 637 23.92 21.24 18.52
N ASP A 638 24.95 21.09 19.37
CA ASP A 638 25.03 21.76 20.67
C ASP A 638 25.09 23.29 20.55
N GLU A 639 25.87 23.81 19.58
CA GLU A 639 25.98 25.26 19.30
C GLU A 639 24.63 25.90 18.91
N ILE A 640 23.73 25.14 18.30
CA ILE A 640 22.40 25.62 17.91
C ILE A 640 21.44 25.56 19.10
N VAL A 641 21.50 24.49 19.91
CA VAL A 641 20.69 24.35 21.13
C VAL A 641 21.06 25.40 22.17
N ASP A 642 22.34 25.66 22.41
CA ASP A 642 22.80 26.72 23.34
C ASP A 642 22.31 28.11 22.89
N ALA A 643 22.35 28.40 21.58
CA ALA A 643 21.83 29.64 21.00
C ALA A 643 20.30 29.74 20.89
N LEU A 644 19.57 28.69 21.28
CA LEU A 644 18.11 28.67 21.43
C LEU A 644 17.65 28.77 22.90
N ASN A 645 18.55 28.50 23.84
CA ASN A 645 18.32 28.63 25.28
C ASN A 645 18.76 30.00 25.85
N ALA A 646 19.50 30.79 25.07
CA ALA A 646 20.03 32.12 25.43
C ALA A 646 19.17 33.28 24.89
#